data_AF-A0AAN6VQ25-F1
#
_entry.id   AF-A0AAN6VQ25-F1
#
_cell.length_a   1.000
_cell.length_b   1.000
_cell.length_c   1.000
_cell.angle_alpha   90.00
_cell.angle_beta   90.00
_cell.angle_gamma   90.00
#
_symmetry.space_group_name_H-M   'P 1'
#
loop_
_entity.id
_entity.type
_entity.pdbx_description
1 polymer ?
#
loop_
_entity_poly.entity_id
_entity_poly.type
_entity_poly.pdbx_seq_one_letter_code
_entity_poly.pdbx_strand_id
1 'polypeptide(L)'
;MGDRSMQLELAERPTGEIVPGKTFRQRQVAAPTEADLEDGQLLLECLYVSFDPAMRGWLDDRRSYVPPVQIGEVMRAQTVSRVLASRSAKAAAGDIVTAPMGIREVGIMPEDQVEPASALPKTGGKVTDLLGVFGLTGLTAYFGMTKIGEPKAGETVVVSAAAGATGSVAAQIAKIAGARVIGTAGSDAKCRWLKEELGLDVALNYKDPDFRQKFKEATPKFIDVFFDNVGGEQLDMALARANTYARFVMCGGISQYNSETKSGPTGFIVFDYAKEYGTALAQIAQWLGEGKLQRKETIIKGGVASSEEAFKQLFQGGNIGKLLVELLLPGLVDAHVHLNEPGRTEWEGFNTGTQAAASGGVTTVIDMPLNAIPPTTTLMGFKEKLAASQGQCWVDVGFYGGVIPGNAHELLALVEAGVRGFKGFLIDSGVEEFPAVSSKDIALAMTTLRDTPTTLMFHAEMLPPIADSVGDAVQQSDPPLQPTGELNSYSTFLDSRPPVFETCAVEEILSMANLAPQLHLHIVHLSATECIPLLRKARQSGINITAETCFHYLGLASDDIQDGDTRHKCCPPIRSQTNQDRLWDELHDTDGCIKTIVSDHSPCTPELKLLPPHLQTVYEEGPRPAIRHFDSGIDMTLPKEEGEVEEEGEEGVKKEQENMSVDMIPQVEVLPPPPTKDPGDFFAAWGGISSVGLGLPILHTTAAERAARGDTAPSIVDMVRMCSQATARQVGLAHRKGGLREGMDADICVFDDADVWTLQAAEMRWKNRCSPWEGHTFKGRVRETWVRGQKVFQLGGEDAGFVGGRPVGQAIVERRIE
;
A
#
# COMPACT_ATOMS: atom_id res chain seq x y z
N MET A 1 0.83 -15.56 11.87
CA MET A 1 1.66 -15.81 10.67
C MET A 1 0.99 -16.90 9.87
N GLY A 2 1.18 -16.91 8.55
CA GLY A 2 0.71 -18.03 7.73
C GLY A 2 1.48 -19.31 8.04
N ASP A 3 0.85 -20.47 7.90
CA ASP A 3 1.50 -21.77 8.17
C ASP A 3 2.49 -22.20 7.08
N ARG A 4 2.68 -21.41 6.01
CA ARG A 4 3.45 -21.80 4.81
C ARG A 4 4.29 -20.66 4.25
N SER A 5 5.51 -20.97 3.80
CA SER A 5 6.48 -20.06 3.18
C SER A 5 7.01 -20.65 1.88
N MET A 6 7.12 -19.83 0.82
CA MET A 6 7.76 -20.21 -0.43
C MET A 6 9.28 -20.06 -0.34
N GLN A 7 10.00 -21.03 -0.89
CA GLN A 7 11.46 -21.00 -1.03
C GLN A 7 11.90 -21.58 -2.37
N LEU A 8 13.05 -21.12 -2.87
CA LEU A 8 13.69 -21.68 -4.05
C LEU A 8 14.79 -22.65 -3.62
N GLU A 9 14.65 -23.93 -3.95
CA GLU A 9 15.65 -24.96 -3.66
C GLU A 9 16.46 -25.32 -4.89
N LEU A 10 17.73 -25.70 -4.71
CA LEU A 10 18.52 -26.33 -5.77
C LEU A 10 17.93 -27.71 -6.09
N ALA A 11 17.51 -27.91 -7.34
CA ALA A 11 16.92 -29.17 -7.81
C ALA A 11 17.94 -30.04 -8.55
N GLU A 12 18.72 -29.44 -9.43
CA GLU A 12 19.75 -30.12 -10.22
C GLU A 12 20.98 -29.22 -10.39
N ARG A 13 22.18 -29.80 -10.31
CA ARG A 13 23.41 -29.05 -10.57
C ARG A 13 23.51 -28.68 -12.06
N PRO A 14 23.64 -27.40 -12.42
CA PRO A 14 23.73 -26.99 -13.81
C PRO A 14 25.11 -27.36 -14.39
N THR A 15 25.12 -28.03 -15.54
CA THR A 15 26.36 -28.32 -16.30
C THR A 15 26.79 -27.15 -17.19
N GLY A 16 25.88 -26.21 -17.47
CA GLY A 16 26.11 -25.01 -18.28
C GLY A 16 25.31 -23.83 -17.73
N GLU A 17 24.40 -23.28 -18.54
CA GLU A 17 23.45 -22.25 -18.12
C GLU A 17 22.45 -22.77 -17.06
N ILE A 18 21.92 -21.85 -16.27
CA ILE A 18 20.79 -22.12 -15.37
C ILE A 18 19.55 -22.30 -16.26
N VAL A 19 18.89 -23.45 -16.14
CA VAL A 19 17.70 -23.79 -16.92
C VAL A 19 16.47 -23.63 -16.02
N PRO A 20 15.59 -22.64 -16.30
CA PRO A 20 14.38 -22.43 -15.51
C PRO A 20 13.52 -23.69 -15.41
N GLY A 21 12.96 -23.96 -14.23
CA GLY A 21 12.15 -25.14 -13.94
C GLY A 21 12.93 -26.47 -13.86
N LYS A 22 14.25 -26.43 -14.07
CA LYS A 22 15.13 -27.61 -13.98
C LYS A 22 16.23 -27.44 -12.93
N THR A 23 16.99 -26.35 -13.01
CA THR A 23 18.09 -26.09 -12.06
C THR A 23 17.54 -25.85 -10.66
N PHE A 24 16.44 -25.11 -10.55
CA PHE A 24 15.79 -24.86 -9.28
C PHE A 24 14.38 -25.44 -9.25
N ARG A 25 13.89 -25.64 -8.02
CA ARG A 25 12.53 -26.03 -7.73
C ARG A 25 11.99 -25.07 -6.69
N GLN A 26 10.87 -24.43 -7.01
CA GLN A 26 10.09 -23.69 -6.02
C GLN A 26 9.39 -24.70 -5.12
N ARG A 27 9.46 -24.47 -3.81
CA ARG A 27 8.84 -25.35 -2.82
C ARG A 27 8.15 -24.53 -1.76
N GLN A 28 6.98 -25.00 -1.38
CA GLN A 28 6.26 -24.49 -0.24
C GLN A 28 6.51 -25.37 0.99
N VAL A 29 6.96 -24.74 2.06
CA VAL A 29 7.30 -25.38 3.34
C VAL A 29 6.48 -24.78 4.46
N ALA A 30 6.43 -25.42 5.63
CA ALA A 30 5.84 -24.79 6.80
C ALA A 30 6.63 -23.51 7.14
N ALA A 31 5.94 -22.38 7.31
CA ALA A 31 6.61 -21.15 7.71
C ALA A 31 7.01 -21.27 9.20
N PRO A 32 8.24 -20.91 9.56
CA PRO A 32 8.58 -20.80 10.96
C PRO A 32 7.76 -19.67 11.61
N THR A 33 7.43 -19.88 12.87
CA THR A 33 6.64 -18.97 13.72
C THR A 33 7.47 -18.49 14.90
N GLU A 34 6.93 -17.54 15.66
CA GLU A 34 7.58 -17.08 16.90
C GLU A 34 7.78 -18.21 17.92
N ALA A 35 6.94 -19.24 17.89
CA ALA A 35 7.08 -20.41 18.76
C ALA A 35 8.32 -21.25 18.44
N ASP A 36 8.82 -21.16 17.21
CA ASP A 36 9.99 -21.90 16.74
C ASP A 36 11.32 -21.17 17.06
N LEU A 37 11.27 -19.96 17.62
CA LEU A 37 12.46 -19.20 17.99
C LEU A 37 13.16 -19.78 19.22
N GLU A 38 14.47 -19.91 19.13
CA GLU A 38 15.37 -20.13 20.25
C GLU A 38 16.03 -18.81 20.69
N ASP A 39 16.68 -18.80 21.86
CA ASP A 39 17.40 -17.63 22.34
C ASP A 39 18.52 -17.24 21.36
N GLY A 40 18.65 -15.94 21.08
CA GLY A 40 19.61 -15.43 20.10
C GLY A 40 19.16 -15.61 18.64
N GLN A 41 17.88 -15.91 18.37
CA GLN A 41 17.35 -16.01 17.01
C GLN A 41 16.32 -14.92 16.69
N LEU A 42 16.16 -14.64 15.40
CA LEU A 42 15.18 -13.71 14.86
C LEU A 42 14.39 -14.39 13.75
N LEU A 43 13.08 -14.15 13.73
CA LEU A 43 12.18 -14.57 12.66
C LEU A 43 12.04 -13.42 11.69
N LEU A 44 12.35 -13.66 10.42
CA LEU A 44 12.49 -12.61 9.42
C LEU A 44 11.53 -12.83 8.25
N GLU A 45 10.97 -11.74 7.72
CA GLU A 45 10.28 -11.65 6.42
C GLU A 45 11.24 -11.02 5.41
N CYS A 46 11.49 -11.71 4.30
CA CYS A 46 12.30 -11.16 3.23
C CYS A 46 11.53 -10.04 2.50
N LEU A 47 12.21 -8.95 2.13
CA LEU A 47 11.66 -7.86 1.31
C LEU A 47 12.36 -7.80 -0.06
N TYR A 48 13.69 -7.96 -0.07
CA TYR A 48 14.50 -7.97 -1.27
C TYR A 48 15.54 -9.07 -1.24
N VAL A 49 15.76 -9.72 -2.38
CA VAL A 49 16.78 -10.76 -2.57
C VAL A 49 17.87 -10.25 -3.50
N SER A 50 19.13 -10.42 -3.08
CA SER A 50 20.31 -10.10 -3.86
C SER A 50 20.65 -11.18 -4.89
N PHE A 51 20.91 -10.79 -6.14
CA PHE A 51 21.42 -11.68 -7.18
C PHE A 51 22.87 -11.31 -7.56
N ASP A 52 23.79 -12.23 -7.28
CA ASP A 52 25.23 -12.03 -7.44
C ASP A 52 25.86 -13.12 -8.33
N PRO A 53 26.80 -12.79 -9.25
CA PRO A 53 27.40 -13.79 -10.13
C PRO A 53 28.05 -14.97 -9.40
N ALA A 54 28.57 -14.72 -8.19
CA ALA A 54 29.17 -15.72 -7.32
C ALA A 54 28.22 -16.89 -6.99
N MET A 55 26.91 -16.65 -7.00
CA MET A 55 25.88 -17.65 -6.75
C MET A 55 26.00 -18.87 -7.67
N ARG A 56 26.42 -18.67 -8.92
CA ARG A 56 26.62 -19.78 -9.87
C ARG A 56 27.74 -20.72 -9.44
N GLY A 57 28.78 -20.19 -8.79
CA GLY A 57 29.87 -20.98 -8.23
C GLY A 57 29.45 -21.78 -7.00
N TRP A 58 28.43 -21.33 -6.28
CA TRP A 58 27.87 -22.06 -5.12
C TRP A 58 27.06 -23.29 -5.55
N LEU A 59 26.65 -23.39 -6.82
CA LEU A 59 25.92 -24.55 -7.37
C LEU A 59 26.85 -25.69 -7.80
N ASP A 60 28.15 -25.42 -7.98
CA ASP A 60 29.15 -26.42 -8.36
C ASP A 60 29.59 -27.22 -7.12
N ASP A 61 29.62 -28.55 -7.21
CA ASP A 61 30.05 -29.44 -6.10
C ASP A 61 31.56 -29.52 -5.88
N ARG A 62 32.27 -28.47 -6.30
CA ARG A 62 33.73 -28.40 -6.22
C ARG A 62 34.11 -27.54 -5.03
N ARG A 63 35.31 -27.75 -4.50
CA ARG A 63 35.84 -26.94 -3.41
C ARG A 63 35.80 -25.46 -3.79
N SER A 64 35.13 -24.67 -2.95
CA SER A 64 34.99 -23.21 -3.05
C SER A 64 35.30 -22.58 -1.69
N TYR A 65 35.36 -21.24 -1.63
CA TYR A 65 35.58 -20.48 -0.40
C TYR A 65 34.34 -20.47 0.51
N VAL A 66 33.17 -20.85 -0.02
CA VAL A 66 31.97 -21.20 0.74
C VAL A 66 31.55 -22.63 0.40
N PRO A 67 30.90 -23.36 1.33
CA PRO A 67 30.33 -24.67 1.03
C PRO A 67 29.35 -24.62 -0.14
N PRO A 68 29.37 -25.60 -1.07
CA PRO A 68 28.36 -25.69 -2.13
C PRO A 68 26.95 -25.81 -1.57
N VAL A 69 25.98 -25.17 -2.24
CA VAL A 69 24.55 -25.41 -2.02
C VAL A 69 24.26 -26.85 -2.41
N GLN A 70 23.65 -27.60 -1.50
CA GLN A 70 23.30 -29.00 -1.71
C GLN A 70 21.97 -29.13 -2.46
N ILE A 71 21.78 -30.24 -3.16
CA ILE A 71 20.49 -30.54 -3.79
C ILE A 71 19.42 -30.65 -2.69
N GLY A 72 18.33 -29.90 -2.83
CA GLY A 72 17.25 -29.76 -1.85
C GLY A 72 17.49 -28.66 -0.81
N GLU A 73 18.63 -27.99 -0.80
CA GLU A 73 18.89 -26.82 0.06
C GLU A 73 18.30 -25.56 -0.57
N VAL A 74 17.84 -24.62 0.28
CA VAL A 74 17.43 -23.28 -0.14
C VAL A 74 18.60 -22.60 -0.84
N MET A 75 18.33 -21.99 -1.99
CA MET A 75 19.34 -21.26 -2.73
C MET A 75 19.86 -20.10 -1.88
N ARG A 76 21.16 -20.12 -1.59
CA ARG A 76 21.81 -19.10 -0.76
C ARG A 76 21.76 -17.74 -1.44
N ALA A 77 21.41 -16.71 -0.67
CA ALA A 77 21.31 -15.31 -1.09
C ALA A 77 21.38 -14.39 0.13
N GLN A 78 21.87 -13.17 -0.08
CA GLN A 78 21.74 -12.07 0.89
C GLN A 78 20.38 -11.40 0.70
N THR A 79 19.73 -11.05 1.81
CA THR A 79 18.42 -10.42 1.81
C THR A 79 18.41 -9.15 2.64
N VAL A 80 17.51 -8.23 2.27
CA VAL A 80 16.99 -7.21 3.18
C VAL A 80 15.67 -7.73 3.68
N SER A 81 15.52 -7.73 5.00
CA SER A 81 14.43 -8.39 5.68
C SER A 81 13.88 -7.54 6.82
N ARG A 82 12.61 -7.77 7.16
CA ARG A 82 11.97 -7.23 8.35
C ARG A 82 11.96 -8.27 9.45
N VAL A 83 12.26 -7.86 10.68
CA VAL A 83 12.12 -8.72 11.85
C VAL A 83 10.63 -8.84 12.19
N LEU A 84 10.08 -10.06 12.10
CA LEU A 84 8.71 -10.34 12.51
C LEU A 84 8.60 -10.64 14.01
N ALA A 85 9.59 -11.35 14.57
CA ALA A 85 9.72 -11.63 15.99
C ALA A 85 11.20 -11.84 16.35
N SER A 86 11.60 -11.58 17.60
CA SER A 86 13.01 -11.63 18.00
C SER A 86 13.17 -12.15 19.43
N ARG A 87 14.16 -13.03 19.61
CA ARG A 87 14.75 -13.38 20.91
C ARG A 87 16.22 -12.96 20.98
N SER A 88 16.58 -11.94 20.22
CA SER A 88 17.92 -11.38 20.11
C SER A 88 17.96 -9.96 20.66
N ALA A 89 19.11 -9.58 21.23
CA ALA A 89 19.34 -8.20 21.66
C ALA A 89 19.77 -7.26 20.52
N LYS A 90 20.06 -7.80 19.32
CA LYS A 90 20.56 -7.01 18.18
C LYS A 90 19.49 -6.22 17.44
N ALA A 91 18.27 -6.75 17.37
CA ALA A 91 17.15 -6.13 16.66
C ALA A 91 15.81 -6.59 17.25
N ALA A 92 14.82 -5.71 17.22
CA ALA A 92 13.46 -5.94 17.70
C ALA A 92 12.50 -6.18 16.53
N ALA A 93 11.30 -6.69 16.83
CA ALA A 93 10.24 -6.81 15.82
C ALA A 93 9.93 -5.45 15.18
N GLY A 94 9.80 -5.43 13.86
CA GLY A 94 9.65 -4.21 13.05
C GLY A 94 10.96 -3.69 12.43
N ASP A 95 12.12 -4.03 13.00
CA ASP A 95 13.41 -3.55 12.49
C ASP A 95 13.73 -4.09 11.09
N ILE A 96 14.47 -3.30 10.32
CA ILE A 96 15.05 -3.73 9.05
C ILE A 96 16.49 -4.23 9.29
N VAL A 97 16.78 -5.39 8.73
CA VAL A 97 18.06 -6.08 8.86
C VAL A 97 18.53 -6.61 7.50
N THR A 98 19.83 -6.86 7.37
CA THR A 98 20.35 -7.76 6.35
C THR A 98 20.67 -9.11 6.96
N ALA A 99 20.43 -10.17 6.18
CA ALA A 99 20.73 -11.54 6.60
C ALA A 99 20.95 -12.46 5.39
N PRO A 100 21.74 -13.54 5.53
CA PRO A 100 21.89 -14.58 4.51
C PRO A 100 20.72 -15.58 4.55
N MET A 101 19.47 -15.11 4.46
CA MET A 101 18.29 -15.99 4.57
C MET A 101 18.19 -17.04 3.46
N GLY A 102 18.85 -16.81 2.32
CA GLY A 102 18.52 -17.54 1.11
C GLY A 102 17.23 -17.03 0.46
N ILE A 103 16.91 -17.59 -0.70
CA ILE A 103 15.73 -17.19 -1.48
C ILE A 103 14.50 -17.86 -0.87
N ARG A 104 13.88 -17.18 0.10
CA ARG A 104 12.64 -17.60 0.78
C ARG A 104 11.87 -16.39 1.30
N GLU A 105 10.57 -16.54 1.51
CA GLU A 105 9.71 -15.48 2.02
C GLU A 105 9.91 -15.23 3.53
N VAL A 106 10.02 -16.30 4.32
CA VAL A 106 10.13 -16.23 5.78
C VAL A 106 11.21 -17.19 6.26
N GLY A 107 11.94 -16.82 7.32
CA GLY A 107 12.94 -17.72 7.89
C GLY A 107 13.53 -17.25 9.21
N ILE A 108 13.98 -18.21 10.02
CA ILE A 108 14.72 -17.95 11.26
C ILE A 108 16.20 -17.79 10.94
N MET A 109 16.82 -16.77 11.54
CA MET A 109 18.25 -16.50 11.45
C MET A 109 18.85 -16.34 12.86
N PRO A 110 20.04 -16.90 13.12
CA PRO A 110 20.76 -16.62 14.34
C PRO A 110 21.30 -15.18 14.31
N GLU A 111 21.33 -14.52 15.46
CA GLU A 111 21.68 -13.11 15.58
C GLU A 111 23.09 -12.78 15.06
N ASP A 112 24.02 -13.73 15.10
CA ASP A 112 25.39 -13.57 14.59
C ASP A 112 25.46 -13.46 13.06
N GLN A 113 24.37 -13.79 12.36
CA GLN A 113 24.22 -13.65 10.91
C GLN A 113 23.31 -12.49 10.50
N VAL A 114 22.79 -11.74 11.47
CA VAL A 114 21.89 -10.62 11.25
C VAL A 114 22.62 -9.31 11.54
N GLU A 115 22.57 -8.39 10.59
CA GLU A 115 23.12 -7.05 10.72
C GLU A 115 21.98 -6.01 10.64
N PRO A 116 21.77 -5.21 11.70
CA PRO A 116 20.78 -4.14 11.66
C PRO A 116 21.09 -3.10 10.58
N ALA A 117 20.06 -2.50 9.99
CA ALA A 117 20.19 -1.43 9.01
C ALA A 117 20.72 -0.10 9.58
N SER A 118 21.35 -0.09 10.76
CA SER A 118 21.90 1.10 11.42
C SER A 118 23.00 1.79 10.61
N ALA A 119 23.62 1.08 9.67
CA ALA A 119 24.58 1.62 8.71
C ALA A 119 23.93 2.43 7.57
N LEU A 120 22.60 2.41 7.43
CA LEU A 120 21.90 3.19 6.41
C LEU A 120 22.02 4.70 6.71
N PRO A 121 22.51 5.52 5.76
CA PRO A 121 22.54 6.97 5.96
C PRO A 121 21.13 7.52 6.20
N LYS A 122 20.96 8.35 7.24
CA LYS A 122 19.67 9.01 7.56
C LYS A 122 19.13 9.87 6.41
N THR A 123 20.01 10.35 5.53
CA THR A 123 19.65 11.19 4.38
C THR A 123 20.21 10.58 3.10
N GLY A 124 19.35 10.38 2.10
CA GLY A 124 19.76 9.91 0.76
C GLY A 124 20.07 8.42 0.65
N GLY A 125 19.91 7.62 1.71
CA GLY A 125 20.00 6.15 1.69
C GLY A 125 18.70 5.49 1.21
N LYS A 126 18.82 4.40 0.46
CA LYS A 126 17.74 3.49 0.07
C LYS A 126 17.95 2.15 0.74
N VAL A 127 16.89 1.48 1.19
CA VAL A 127 17.03 0.18 1.89
C VAL A 127 17.78 -0.86 1.06
N THR A 128 17.63 -0.81 -0.27
CA THR A 128 18.32 -1.66 -1.25
C THR A 128 19.84 -1.40 -1.32
N ASP A 129 20.32 -0.25 -0.84
CA ASP A 129 21.76 0.03 -0.75
C ASP A 129 22.49 -0.95 0.15
N LEU A 130 21.80 -1.51 1.14
CA LEU A 130 22.33 -2.54 2.05
C LEU A 130 22.74 -3.82 1.31
N LEU A 131 22.14 -4.09 0.14
CA LEU A 131 22.54 -5.18 -0.76
C LEU A 131 23.45 -4.72 -1.91
N GLY A 132 23.51 -3.40 -2.14
CA GLY A 132 24.28 -2.76 -3.20
C GLY A 132 25.60 -2.18 -2.69
N VAL A 133 25.66 -0.84 -2.59
CA VAL A 133 26.88 -0.09 -2.26
C VAL A 133 27.36 -0.30 -0.82
N PHE A 134 26.46 -0.57 0.13
CA PHE A 134 26.80 -0.96 1.50
C PHE A 134 26.85 -2.48 1.69
N GLY A 135 26.51 -3.25 0.65
CA GLY A 135 26.61 -4.69 0.66
C GLY A 135 27.97 -5.22 0.20
N LEU A 136 28.06 -6.53 0.06
CA LEU A 136 29.27 -7.24 -0.38
C LEU A 136 29.81 -6.71 -1.72
N THR A 137 28.93 -6.26 -2.63
CA THR A 137 29.33 -5.72 -3.93
C THR A 137 30.13 -4.42 -3.81
N GLY A 138 29.71 -3.50 -2.94
CA GLY A 138 30.43 -2.26 -2.69
C GLY A 138 31.73 -2.48 -1.92
N LEU A 139 31.72 -3.35 -0.91
CA LEU A 139 32.92 -3.73 -0.15
C LEU A 139 33.99 -4.39 -1.04
N THR A 140 33.56 -5.27 -1.95
CA THR A 140 34.48 -5.92 -2.91
C THR A 140 35.17 -4.88 -3.80
N ALA A 141 34.40 -3.93 -4.35
CA ALA A 141 34.97 -2.84 -5.14
C ALA A 141 35.93 -1.97 -4.30
N TYR A 142 35.55 -1.65 -3.07
CA TYR A 142 36.35 -0.85 -2.16
C TYR A 142 37.71 -1.49 -1.88
N PHE A 143 37.76 -2.72 -1.37
CA PHE A 143 39.04 -3.37 -1.04
C PHE A 143 39.85 -3.69 -2.29
N GLY A 144 39.19 -4.13 -3.36
CA GLY A 144 39.86 -4.37 -4.63
C GLY A 144 40.56 -3.12 -5.17
N MET A 145 39.96 -1.94 -5.05
CA MET A 145 40.60 -0.70 -5.49
C MET A 145 41.55 -0.09 -4.45
N THR A 146 41.26 -0.16 -3.16
CA THR A 146 42.04 0.55 -2.13
C THR A 146 43.20 -0.25 -1.54
N LYS A 147 43.18 -1.59 -1.64
CA LYS A 147 44.21 -2.47 -1.06
C LYS A 147 45.02 -3.24 -2.09
N ILE A 148 44.47 -3.44 -3.29
CA ILE A 148 45.10 -4.27 -4.33
C ILE A 148 45.43 -3.43 -5.56
N GLY A 149 44.43 -2.73 -6.10
CA GLY A 149 44.60 -1.88 -7.28
C GLY A 149 45.42 -0.63 -6.98
N GLU A 150 45.15 0.02 -5.84
CA GLU A 150 45.79 1.24 -5.37
C GLU A 150 45.99 2.29 -6.49
N PRO A 151 44.93 2.68 -7.22
CA PRO A 151 45.06 3.58 -8.36
C PRO A 151 45.60 4.94 -7.93
N LYS A 152 46.45 5.53 -8.76
CA LYS A 152 47.05 6.84 -8.52
C LYS A 152 46.62 7.86 -9.56
N ALA A 153 46.72 9.14 -9.20
CA ALA A 153 46.41 10.23 -10.11
C ALA A 153 47.22 10.12 -11.42
N GLY A 154 46.51 10.17 -12.55
CA GLY A 154 47.10 10.07 -13.89
C GLY A 154 47.37 8.65 -14.41
N GLU A 155 47.21 7.60 -13.59
CA GLU A 155 47.30 6.21 -14.03
C GLU A 155 46.10 5.82 -14.93
N THR A 156 46.31 4.84 -15.81
CA THR A 156 45.26 4.25 -16.63
C THR A 156 44.67 3.03 -15.92
N VAL A 157 43.39 3.14 -15.55
CA VAL A 157 42.62 2.08 -14.89
C VAL A 157 41.58 1.55 -15.86
N VAL A 158 41.54 0.24 -16.05
CA VAL A 158 40.53 -0.43 -16.85
C VAL A 158 39.66 -1.30 -15.95
N VAL A 159 38.33 -1.18 -16.08
CA VAL A 159 37.36 -1.98 -15.32
C VAL A 159 36.49 -2.78 -16.29
N SER A 160 36.58 -4.11 -16.21
CA SER A 160 35.71 -4.98 -17.02
C SER A 160 34.32 -5.09 -16.41
N ALA A 161 33.28 -5.22 -17.24
CA ALA A 161 31.86 -5.19 -16.81
C ALA A 161 31.54 -4.01 -15.87
N ALA A 162 32.07 -2.83 -16.19
CA ALA A 162 32.00 -1.62 -15.36
C ALA A 162 30.58 -1.14 -15.08
N ALA A 163 29.59 -1.54 -15.87
CA ALA A 163 28.18 -1.19 -15.64
C ALA A 163 27.44 -2.11 -14.65
N GLY A 164 28.09 -3.16 -14.13
CA GLY A 164 27.53 -4.03 -13.10
C GLY A 164 27.75 -3.50 -11.67
N ALA A 165 27.11 -4.12 -10.68
CA ALA A 165 27.10 -3.69 -9.27
C ALA A 165 28.49 -3.34 -8.70
N THR A 166 29.44 -4.28 -8.77
CA THR A 166 30.82 -4.07 -8.28
C THR A 166 31.62 -3.16 -9.21
N GLY A 167 31.50 -3.37 -10.53
CA GLY A 167 32.25 -2.63 -11.53
C GLY A 167 32.00 -1.13 -11.48
N SER A 168 30.75 -0.70 -11.28
CA SER A 168 30.40 0.72 -11.27
C SER A 168 30.96 1.44 -10.05
N VAL A 169 31.01 0.75 -8.91
CA VAL A 169 31.65 1.28 -7.69
C VAL A 169 33.17 1.35 -7.89
N ALA A 170 33.78 0.29 -8.40
CA ALA A 170 35.23 0.22 -8.59
C ALA A 170 35.73 1.32 -9.56
N ALA A 171 35.01 1.53 -10.66
CA ALA A 171 35.32 2.58 -11.63
C ALA A 171 35.26 3.98 -11.01
N GLN A 172 34.26 4.25 -10.17
CA GLN A 172 34.13 5.54 -9.49
C GLN A 172 35.22 5.74 -8.42
N ILE A 173 35.61 4.70 -7.69
CA ILE A 173 36.73 4.79 -6.73
C ILE A 173 38.04 5.14 -7.47
N ALA A 174 38.26 4.56 -8.66
CA ALA A 174 39.39 4.94 -9.50
C ALA A 174 39.31 6.40 -9.98
N LYS A 175 38.12 6.91 -10.32
CA LYS A 175 37.92 8.33 -10.63
C LYS A 175 38.22 9.23 -9.42
N ILE A 176 37.77 8.84 -8.23
CA ILE A 176 38.04 9.55 -6.97
C ILE A 176 39.55 9.62 -6.69
N ALA A 177 40.31 8.58 -7.04
CA ALA A 177 41.76 8.56 -6.95
C ALA A 177 42.49 9.42 -8.01
N GLY A 178 41.75 10.07 -8.92
CA GLY A 178 42.29 10.93 -9.98
C GLY A 178 42.82 10.15 -11.20
N ALA A 179 42.45 8.88 -11.35
CA ALA A 179 42.87 8.07 -12.49
C ALA A 179 42.07 8.40 -13.76
N ARG A 180 42.65 8.03 -14.91
CA ARG A 180 41.94 7.90 -16.18
C ARG A 180 41.29 6.53 -16.23
N VAL A 181 39.97 6.48 -16.31
CA VAL A 181 39.18 5.25 -16.19
C VAL A 181 38.52 4.88 -17.51
N ILE A 182 38.73 3.61 -17.91
CA ILE A 182 38.14 2.99 -19.09
C ILE A 182 37.24 1.84 -18.61
N GLY A 183 35.95 1.91 -18.89
CA GLY A 183 35.00 0.86 -18.56
C GLY A 183 34.63 0.02 -19.78
N THR A 184 34.46 -1.29 -19.61
CA THR A 184 33.81 -2.13 -20.62
C THR A 184 32.41 -2.54 -20.19
N ALA A 185 31.46 -2.60 -21.12
CA ALA A 185 30.09 -3.03 -20.86
C ALA A 185 29.48 -3.78 -22.06
N GLY A 186 28.35 -4.45 -21.85
CA GLY A 186 27.74 -5.34 -22.85
C GLY A 186 26.68 -4.69 -23.75
N SER A 187 26.51 -3.36 -23.69
CA SER A 187 25.58 -2.61 -24.54
C SER A 187 25.93 -1.13 -24.57
N ASP A 188 25.50 -0.42 -25.62
CA ASP A 188 25.76 1.01 -25.77
C ASP A 188 25.04 1.85 -24.70
N ALA A 189 23.85 1.42 -24.28
CA ALA A 189 23.12 2.07 -23.19
C ALA A 189 23.91 2.06 -21.87
N LYS A 190 24.58 0.93 -21.57
CA LYS A 190 25.48 0.82 -20.42
C LYS A 190 26.70 1.70 -20.57
N CYS A 191 27.27 1.78 -21.77
CA CYS A 191 28.41 2.66 -22.06
C CYS A 191 28.06 4.14 -21.89
N ARG A 192 26.87 4.57 -22.36
CA ARG A 192 26.37 5.92 -22.12
C ARG A 192 26.24 6.22 -20.64
N TRP A 193 25.60 5.33 -19.88
CA TRP A 193 25.48 5.48 -18.41
C TRP A 193 26.84 5.69 -17.74
N LEU A 194 27.82 4.85 -18.05
CA LEU A 194 29.18 4.95 -17.51
C LEU A 194 29.85 6.29 -17.84
N LYS A 195 29.69 6.79 -19.07
CA LYS A 195 30.38 7.99 -19.54
C LYS A 195 29.68 9.28 -19.15
N GLU A 196 28.36 9.33 -19.33
CA GLU A 196 27.54 10.53 -19.20
C GLU A 196 27.10 10.77 -17.75
N GLU A 197 26.76 9.71 -17.01
CA GLU A 197 26.30 9.84 -15.62
C GLU A 197 27.42 9.60 -14.60
N LEU A 198 28.24 8.55 -14.77
CA LEU A 198 29.33 8.24 -13.83
C LEU A 198 30.66 8.96 -14.14
N GLY A 199 30.75 9.65 -15.28
CA GLY A 199 31.92 10.47 -15.64
C GLY A 199 33.19 9.67 -15.98
N LEU A 200 33.06 8.42 -16.45
CA LEU A 200 34.21 7.67 -16.97
C LEU A 200 34.78 8.35 -18.22
N ASP A 201 36.10 8.30 -18.39
CA ASP A 201 36.75 8.96 -19.52
C ASP A 201 36.49 8.23 -20.85
N VAL A 202 36.37 6.90 -20.80
CA VAL A 202 36.01 6.04 -21.94
C VAL A 202 35.10 4.92 -21.47
N ALA A 203 34.07 4.60 -22.25
CA ALA A 203 33.26 3.41 -22.08
C ALA A 203 33.17 2.66 -23.43
N LEU A 204 33.49 1.36 -23.42
CA LEU A 204 33.55 0.52 -24.62
C LEU A 204 32.55 -0.62 -24.53
N ASN A 205 31.75 -0.80 -25.58
CA ASN A 205 30.88 -1.95 -25.70
C ASN A 205 31.70 -3.15 -26.18
N TYR A 206 31.84 -4.20 -25.34
CA TYR A 206 32.65 -5.37 -25.70
C TYR A 206 31.99 -6.27 -26.78
N LYS A 207 30.71 -6.04 -27.09
CA LYS A 207 30.00 -6.73 -28.18
C LYS A 207 30.16 -6.02 -29.54
N ASP A 208 30.82 -4.87 -29.56
CA ASP A 208 31.11 -4.13 -30.78
C ASP A 208 32.13 -4.93 -31.64
N PRO A 209 31.89 -5.11 -32.96
CA PRO A 209 32.80 -5.83 -33.84
C PRO A 209 34.24 -5.28 -33.83
N ASP A 210 34.40 -3.98 -33.59
CA ASP A 210 35.70 -3.30 -33.57
C ASP A 210 36.27 -3.17 -32.14
N PHE A 211 35.69 -3.86 -31.14
CA PHE A 211 36.07 -3.71 -29.73
C PHE A 211 37.58 -3.88 -29.51
N ARG A 212 38.21 -4.87 -30.14
CA ARG A 212 39.67 -5.11 -30.02
C ARG A 212 40.51 -3.91 -30.44
N GLN A 213 40.15 -3.28 -31.55
CA GLN A 213 40.81 -2.09 -32.04
C GLN A 213 40.56 -0.91 -31.10
N LYS A 214 39.29 -0.65 -30.76
CA LYS A 214 38.89 0.43 -29.85
C LYS A 214 39.54 0.32 -28.47
N PHE A 215 39.70 -0.89 -27.94
CA PHE A 215 40.38 -1.14 -26.67
C PHE A 215 41.87 -0.78 -26.73
N LYS A 216 42.55 -1.14 -27.82
CA LYS A 216 43.96 -0.77 -28.03
C LYS A 216 44.13 0.75 -28.15
N GLU A 217 43.24 1.41 -28.89
CA GLU A 217 43.22 2.87 -29.06
C GLU A 217 42.90 3.60 -27.76
N ALA A 218 42.03 3.05 -26.91
CA ALA A 218 41.68 3.62 -25.62
C ALA A 218 42.79 3.52 -24.57
N THR A 219 43.76 2.60 -24.74
CA THR A 219 44.84 2.30 -23.79
C THR A 219 46.23 2.73 -24.28
N PRO A 220 46.45 3.94 -24.85
CA PRO A 220 47.70 4.27 -25.55
C PRO A 220 48.93 4.28 -24.62
N LYS A 221 48.72 4.54 -23.32
CA LYS A 221 49.76 4.54 -22.28
C LYS A 221 49.88 3.20 -21.54
N PHE A 222 49.30 2.12 -22.08
CA PHE A 222 49.20 0.83 -21.39
C PHE A 222 48.36 0.94 -20.10
N ILE A 223 48.20 -0.16 -19.38
CA ILE A 223 47.27 -0.29 -18.23
C ILE A 223 48.09 -0.41 -16.94
N ASP A 224 47.80 0.44 -15.96
CA ASP A 224 48.45 0.42 -14.64
C ASP A 224 47.65 -0.38 -13.61
N VAL A 225 46.31 -0.37 -13.74
CA VAL A 225 45.41 -1.19 -12.93
C VAL A 225 44.32 -1.79 -13.81
N PHE A 226 44.13 -3.11 -13.74
CA PHE A 226 42.99 -3.79 -14.33
C PHE A 226 42.12 -4.41 -13.25
N PHE A 227 40.87 -3.98 -13.14
CA PHE A 227 39.88 -4.58 -12.26
C PHE A 227 39.02 -5.55 -13.07
N ASP A 228 39.22 -6.84 -12.83
CA ASP A 228 38.63 -7.90 -13.65
C ASP A 228 37.41 -8.55 -12.99
N ASN A 229 36.26 -8.33 -13.60
CA ASN A 229 34.98 -9.00 -13.33
C ASN A 229 34.63 -10.08 -14.37
N VAL A 230 35.36 -10.15 -15.48
CA VAL A 230 34.98 -10.91 -16.68
C VAL A 230 35.88 -12.10 -16.93
N GLY A 231 37.21 -11.93 -16.86
CA GLY A 231 38.19 -12.94 -17.28
C GLY A 231 38.25 -13.11 -18.80
N GLY A 232 38.86 -14.23 -19.24
CA GLY A 232 38.89 -14.66 -20.64
C GLY A 232 39.55 -13.66 -21.58
N GLU A 233 38.97 -13.45 -22.77
CA GLU A 233 39.54 -12.61 -23.83
C GLU A 233 39.84 -11.17 -23.38
N GLN A 234 39.01 -10.59 -22.52
CA GLN A 234 39.26 -9.24 -22.00
C GLN A 234 40.48 -9.20 -21.07
N LEU A 235 40.70 -10.24 -20.27
CA LEU A 235 41.90 -10.38 -19.44
C LEU A 235 43.15 -10.55 -20.31
N ASP A 236 43.10 -11.41 -21.33
CA ASP A 236 44.23 -11.60 -22.26
C ASP A 236 44.60 -10.29 -22.97
N MET A 237 43.60 -9.53 -23.40
CA MET A 237 43.80 -8.21 -23.99
C MET A 237 44.40 -7.21 -23.00
N ALA A 238 43.94 -7.22 -21.75
CA ALA A 238 44.48 -6.35 -20.70
C ALA A 238 45.94 -6.70 -20.36
N LEU A 239 46.27 -8.00 -20.26
CA LEU A 239 47.64 -8.48 -20.03
C LEU A 239 48.58 -8.07 -21.18
N ALA A 240 48.15 -8.19 -22.44
CA ALA A 240 48.92 -7.72 -23.59
C ALA A 240 49.12 -6.20 -23.64
N ARG A 241 48.36 -5.45 -22.83
CA ARG A 241 48.43 -3.99 -22.67
C ARG A 241 48.89 -3.58 -21.28
N ALA A 242 49.45 -4.49 -20.47
CA ALA A 242 49.92 -4.16 -19.13
C ALA A 242 51.17 -3.26 -19.17
N ASN A 243 51.22 -2.27 -18.28
CA ASN A 243 52.42 -1.49 -18.04
C ASN A 243 53.40 -2.26 -17.11
N THR A 244 54.64 -1.82 -17.03
CA THR A 244 55.56 -2.33 -16.00
C THR A 244 55.00 -1.98 -14.62
N TYR A 245 54.98 -2.94 -13.70
CA TYR A 245 54.38 -2.81 -12.36
C TYR A 245 52.85 -2.66 -12.32
N ALA A 246 52.16 -3.02 -13.41
CA ALA A 246 50.69 -3.05 -13.42
C ALA A 246 50.12 -4.00 -12.36
N ARG A 247 48.96 -3.64 -11.79
CA ARG A 247 48.24 -4.42 -10.78
C ARG A 247 46.94 -4.97 -11.36
N PHE A 248 46.71 -6.27 -11.21
CA PHE A 248 45.53 -6.94 -11.72
C PHE A 248 44.68 -7.41 -10.54
N VAL A 249 43.55 -6.74 -10.34
CA VAL A 249 42.59 -7.02 -9.28
C VAL A 249 41.59 -8.05 -9.79
N MET A 250 41.80 -9.30 -9.40
CA MET A 250 40.98 -10.43 -9.82
C MET A 250 39.73 -10.52 -8.91
N CYS A 251 38.61 -9.94 -9.34
CA CYS A 251 37.34 -9.92 -8.59
C CYS A 251 36.43 -11.10 -8.96
N GLY A 252 36.34 -11.45 -10.24
CA GLY A 252 35.47 -12.51 -10.72
C GLY A 252 35.65 -12.78 -12.21
N GLY A 253 35.12 -13.90 -12.69
CA GLY A 253 35.30 -14.36 -14.07
C GLY A 253 33.97 -14.73 -14.73
N ILE A 254 33.00 -13.80 -14.78
CA ILE A 254 31.60 -14.13 -15.16
C ILE A 254 31.50 -14.78 -16.55
N SER A 255 32.42 -14.48 -17.48
CA SER A 255 32.44 -15.10 -18.81
C SER A 255 32.67 -16.61 -18.79
N GLN A 256 33.24 -17.14 -17.70
CA GLN A 256 33.60 -18.55 -17.56
C GLN A 256 32.70 -19.31 -16.58
N TYR A 257 31.70 -18.65 -15.99
CA TYR A 257 30.88 -19.29 -14.94
C TYR A 257 29.98 -20.40 -15.47
N ASN A 258 29.59 -20.33 -16.75
CA ASN A 258 28.80 -21.36 -17.42
C ASN A 258 29.65 -22.27 -18.35
N SER A 259 30.99 -22.15 -18.35
CA SER A 259 31.86 -23.00 -19.17
C SER A 259 32.34 -24.24 -18.39
N GLU A 260 32.54 -25.35 -19.09
CA GLU A 260 33.09 -26.58 -18.51
C GLU A 260 34.56 -26.45 -18.09
N THR A 261 35.33 -25.67 -18.87
CA THR A 261 36.73 -25.33 -18.62
C THR A 261 36.86 -23.90 -18.10
N LYS A 262 37.45 -23.74 -16.91
CA LYS A 262 37.79 -22.45 -16.30
C LYS A 262 39.31 -22.25 -16.37
N SER A 263 39.79 -21.07 -16.76
CA SER A 263 41.21 -20.75 -16.92
C SER A 263 41.51 -19.34 -16.42
N GLY A 264 42.58 -19.18 -15.65
CA GLY A 264 43.03 -17.89 -15.12
C GLY A 264 43.42 -17.93 -13.64
N PRO A 265 43.96 -16.81 -13.11
CA PRO A 265 44.40 -16.72 -11.72
C PRO A 265 43.21 -16.68 -10.74
N THR A 266 43.44 -17.15 -9.50
CA THR A 266 42.43 -17.12 -8.43
C THR A 266 42.30 -15.69 -7.87
N GLY A 267 41.07 -15.24 -7.66
CA GLY A 267 40.75 -13.90 -7.17
C GLY A 267 40.92 -13.70 -5.67
N PHE A 268 40.77 -12.45 -5.21
CA PHE A 268 40.70 -12.12 -3.79
C PHE A 268 39.30 -12.37 -3.24
N ILE A 269 39.18 -12.60 -1.93
CA ILE A 269 37.91 -12.85 -1.27
C ILE A 269 37.62 -11.70 -0.31
N VAL A 270 36.45 -11.08 -0.44
CA VAL A 270 36.07 -9.92 0.38
C VAL A 270 36.04 -10.22 1.88
N PHE A 271 35.81 -11.49 2.26
CA PHE A 271 35.78 -11.94 3.65
C PHE A 271 37.16 -11.85 4.35
N ASP A 272 38.26 -11.83 3.58
CA ASP A 272 39.60 -11.64 4.14
C ASP A 272 39.77 -10.25 4.80
N TYR A 273 38.88 -9.31 4.47
CA TYR A 273 38.88 -7.93 4.98
C TYR A 273 37.74 -7.65 5.98
N ALA A 274 37.05 -8.67 6.51
CA ALA A 274 35.88 -8.51 7.38
C ALA A 274 36.11 -7.54 8.57
N LYS A 275 37.32 -7.53 9.15
CA LYS A 275 37.69 -6.64 10.26
C LYS A 275 37.71 -5.15 9.90
N GLU A 276 37.79 -4.81 8.62
CA GLU A 276 37.87 -3.44 8.10
C GLU A 276 36.55 -2.96 7.49
N TYR A 277 35.48 -3.77 7.53
CA TYR A 277 34.19 -3.41 6.90
C TYR A 277 33.62 -2.10 7.43
N GLY A 278 33.65 -1.86 8.74
CA GLY A 278 33.15 -0.60 9.32
C GLY A 278 33.83 0.63 8.74
N THR A 279 35.15 0.59 8.54
CA THR A 279 35.92 1.70 7.93
C THR A 279 35.55 1.87 6.46
N ALA A 280 35.44 0.77 5.71
CA ALA A 280 35.05 0.82 4.31
C ALA A 280 33.64 1.40 4.12
N LEU A 281 32.67 0.95 4.92
CA LEU A 281 31.29 1.43 4.87
C LEU A 281 31.19 2.93 5.19
N ALA A 282 31.91 3.39 6.21
CA ALA A 282 31.97 4.82 6.54
C ALA A 282 32.49 5.66 5.37
N GLN A 283 33.54 5.19 4.69
CA GLN A 283 34.11 5.89 3.54
C GLN A 283 33.17 5.88 2.32
N ILE A 284 32.52 4.76 2.04
CA ILE A 284 31.52 4.65 0.96
C ILE A 284 30.33 5.58 1.26
N ALA A 285 29.86 5.61 2.50
CA ALA A 285 28.76 6.48 2.92
C ALA A 285 29.11 7.95 2.73
N GLN A 286 30.35 8.34 3.06
CA GLN A 286 30.86 9.69 2.80
C GLN A 286 30.84 10.01 1.31
N TRP A 287 31.41 9.16 0.45
CA TRP A 287 31.43 9.43 -1.00
C TRP A 287 30.04 9.49 -1.62
N LEU A 288 29.12 8.66 -1.12
CA LEU A 288 27.73 8.67 -1.54
C LEU A 288 27.04 9.98 -1.14
N GLY A 289 27.22 10.44 0.11
CA GLY A 289 26.66 11.69 0.61
C GLY A 289 27.24 12.93 -0.06
N GLU A 290 28.51 12.90 -0.47
CA GLU A 290 29.17 13.98 -1.22
C GLU A 290 28.83 13.98 -2.72
N GLY A 291 28.04 13.00 -3.21
CA GLY A 291 27.74 12.85 -4.64
C GLY A 291 28.93 12.39 -5.48
N LYS A 292 30.05 11.98 -4.87
CA LYS A 292 31.23 11.41 -5.54
C LYS A 292 31.01 9.97 -6.00
N LEU A 293 30.00 9.31 -5.42
CA LEU A 293 29.59 7.96 -5.77
C LEU A 293 28.09 7.95 -6.06
N GLN A 294 27.72 7.40 -7.22
CA GLN A 294 26.35 7.18 -7.66
C GLN A 294 26.09 5.68 -7.80
N ARG A 295 24.81 5.29 -7.68
CA ARG A 295 24.37 3.90 -7.80
C ARG A 295 23.13 3.76 -8.68
N LYS A 296 22.97 2.58 -9.27
CA LYS A 296 21.79 2.18 -10.03
C LYS A 296 21.45 0.74 -9.70
N GLU A 297 20.18 0.41 -9.84
CA GLU A 297 19.62 -0.88 -9.50
C GLU A 297 18.69 -1.33 -10.62
N THR A 298 18.63 -2.63 -10.84
CA THR A 298 17.63 -3.33 -11.65
C THR A 298 16.84 -4.20 -10.69
N ILE A 299 15.55 -3.91 -10.53
CA ILE A 299 14.68 -4.62 -9.59
C ILE A 299 13.67 -5.43 -10.41
N ILE A 300 13.70 -6.75 -10.26
CA ILE A 300 12.72 -7.66 -10.86
C ILE A 300 11.64 -7.92 -9.82
N LYS A 301 10.39 -7.60 -10.16
CA LYS A 301 9.24 -7.85 -9.29
C LYS A 301 8.71 -9.27 -9.51
N GLY A 302 7.99 -9.80 -8.53
CA GLY A 302 7.25 -11.07 -8.69
C GLY A 302 7.59 -12.17 -7.67
N GLY A 303 8.19 -11.81 -6.52
CA GLY A 303 8.32 -12.78 -5.44
C GLY A 303 9.48 -13.76 -5.65
N VAL A 304 9.53 -14.82 -4.81
CA VAL A 304 10.46 -15.94 -4.97
C VAL A 304 10.38 -16.56 -6.37
N ALA A 305 9.19 -16.55 -6.99
CA ALA A 305 8.96 -17.12 -8.32
C ALA A 305 9.76 -16.44 -9.44
N SER A 306 10.06 -15.15 -9.32
CA SER A 306 10.84 -14.40 -10.32
C SER A 306 12.36 -14.66 -10.26
N SER A 307 12.82 -15.46 -9.31
CA SER A 307 14.25 -15.69 -9.05
C SER A 307 14.99 -16.37 -10.23
N GLU A 308 14.32 -17.27 -10.95
CA GLU A 308 14.96 -17.93 -12.10
C GLU A 308 15.17 -16.97 -13.28
N GLU A 309 14.23 -16.04 -13.50
CA GLU A 309 14.38 -14.97 -14.49
C GLU A 309 15.50 -14.00 -14.07
N ALA A 310 15.64 -13.71 -12.79
CA ALA A 310 16.75 -12.91 -12.28
C ALA A 310 18.12 -13.55 -12.54
N PHE A 311 18.26 -14.87 -12.33
CA PHE A 311 19.48 -15.59 -12.71
C PHE A 311 19.78 -15.48 -14.21
N LYS A 312 18.75 -15.66 -15.06
CA LYS A 312 18.90 -15.55 -16.50
C LYS A 312 19.37 -14.15 -16.93
N GLN A 313 18.73 -13.10 -16.43
CA GLN A 313 19.13 -11.72 -16.75
C GLN A 313 20.54 -11.39 -16.29
N LEU A 314 20.94 -11.89 -15.11
CA LEU A 314 22.29 -11.68 -14.58
C LEU A 314 23.37 -12.20 -15.54
N PHE A 315 23.22 -13.43 -16.05
CA PHE A 315 24.21 -14.05 -16.94
C PHE A 315 24.12 -13.59 -18.39
N GLN A 316 22.97 -13.09 -18.83
CA GLN A 316 22.80 -12.48 -20.16
C GLN A 316 23.22 -11.00 -20.20
N GLY A 317 23.54 -10.43 -19.03
CA GLY A 317 23.91 -9.03 -18.90
C GLY A 317 22.73 -8.08 -19.14
N GLY A 318 21.53 -8.45 -18.69
CA GLY A 318 20.31 -7.64 -18.78
C GLY A 318 20.27 -6.46 -17.80
N ASN A 319 20.95 -6.56 -16.65
CA ASN A 319 20.89 -5.58 -15.57
C ASN A 319 21.92 -4.43 -15.70
N ILE A 320 21.57 -3.25 -15.19
CA ILE A 320 22.52 -2.14 -14.90
C ILE A 320 22.61 -1.99 -13.39
N GLY A 321 23.85 -1.95 -12.87
CA GLY A 321 24.10 -1.89 -11.44
C GLY A 321 23.67 -3.16 -10.70
N LYS A 322 23.11 -3.01 -9.49
CA LYS A 322 22.71 -4.14 -8.64
C LYS A 322 21.43 -4.80 -9.14
N LEU A 323 21.42 -6.13 -9.28
CA LEU A 323 20.22 -6.89 -9.60
C LEU A 323 19.56 -7.40 -8.31
N LEU A 324 18.29 -7.08 -8.13
CA LEU A 324 17.49 -7.46 -6.97
C LEU A 324 16.17 -8.08 -7.43
N VAL A 325 15.60 -8.97 -6.61
CA VAL A 325 14.19 -9.35 -6.73
C VAL A 325 13.41 -8.71 -5.59
N GLU A 326 12.34 -8.02 -5.91
CA GLU A 326 11.37 -7.45 -4.97
C GLU A 326 10.22 -8.43 -4.76
N LEU A 327 9.86 -8.62 -3.49
CA LEU A 327 8.72 -9.43 -3.11
C LEU A 327 7.45 -8.57 -3.17
N LEU A 328 6.43 -9.08 -3.88
CA LEU A 328 5.19 -8.38 -4.23
C LEU A 328 4.38 -7.95 -3.00
N LEU A 329 3.55 -6.92 -3.15
CA LEU A 329 2.58 -6.55 -2.13
C LEU A 329 1.34 -7.47 -2.24
N PRO A 330 0.77 -7.96 -1.12
CA PRO A 330 -0.57 -8.51 -1.16
C PRO A 330 -1.55 -7.45 -1.65
N GLY A 331 -2.59 -7.88 -2.35
CA GLY A 331 -3.71 -7.01 -2.69
C GLY A 331 -4.28 -6.34 -1.44
N LEU A 332 -4.63 -5.07 -1.54
CA LEU A 332 -5.19 -4.34 -0.39
C LEU A 332 -6.60 -4.84 -0.09
N VAL A 333 -7.01 -4.64 1.16
CA VAL A 333 -8.37 -4.92 1.65
C VAL A 333 -8.93 -3.63 2.22
N ASP A 334 -9.91 -3.05 1.53
CA ASP A 334 -10.58 -1.83 1.99
C ASP A 334 -11.83 -2.21 2.79
N ALA A 335 -11.76 -1.99 4.10
CA ALA A 335 -12.79 -2.43 5.04
C ALA A 335 -13.94 -1.42 5.20
N HIS A 336 -13.97 -0.31 4.44
CA HIS A 336 -15.00 0.71 4.56
C HIS A 336 -15.29 1.39 3.21
N VAL A 337 -16.22 0.83 2.45
CA VAL A 337 -16.71 1.43 1.20
C VAL A 337 -18.25 1.48 1.19
N HIS A 338 -18.81 2.47 0.52
CA HIS A 338 -20.24 2.58 0.26
C HIS A 338 -20.49 2.46 -1.25
N LEU A 339 -20.89 1.28 -1.70
CA LEU A 339 -21.20 1.02 -3.12
C LEU A 339 -22.64 1.37 -3.48
N ASN A 340 -23.51 1.58 -2.47
CA ASN A 340 -24.86 2.16 -2.58
C ASN A 340 -25.86 1.37 -3.47
N GLU A 341 -25.53 0.16 -3.91
CA GLU A 341 -26.40 -0.70 -4.71
C GLU A 341 -26.94 -1.85 -3.83
N PRO A 342 -28.25 -2.17 -3.92
CA PRO A 342 -29.28 -1.60 -4.81
C PRO A 342 -29.87 -0.26 -4.33
N GLY A 343 -30.73 0.35 -5.16
CA GLY A 343 -31.59 1.47 -4.77
C GLY A 343 -30.99 2.87 -5.01
N ARG A 344 -29.74 3.12 -4.61
CA ARG A 344 -29.00 4.35 -4.96
C ARG A 344 -27.80 4.04 -5.86
N THR A 345 -28.00 3.11 -6.80
CA THR A 345 -26.97 2.63 -7.73
C THR A 345 -26.32 3.78 -8.51
N GLU A 346 -27.04 4.86 -8.79
CA GLU A 346 -26.54 6.06 -9.46
C GLU A 346 -25.49 6.85 -8.64
N TRP A 347 -25.42 6.64 -7.32
CA TRP A 347 -24.36 7.20 -6.48
C TRP A 347 -23.03 6.49 -6.72
N GLU A 348 -23.04 5.16 -6.93
CA GLU A 348 -21.88 4.36 -7.33
C GLU A 348 -22.23 3.06 -8.06
N GLY A 349 -22.46 1.96 -7.35
CA GLY A 349 -22.71 0.62 -7.89
C GLY A 349 -21.53 -0.33 -7.80
N PHE A 350 -21.82 -1.63 -7.74
CA PHE A 350 -20.80 -2.67 -7.57
C PHE A 350 -19.77 -2.65 -8.69
N ASN A 351 -20.20 -2.44 -9.94
CA ASN A 351 -19.30 -2.47 -11.08
C ASN A 351 -18.24 -1.35 -11.02
N THR A 352 -18.65 -0.08 -10.98
CA THR A 352 -17.72 1.06 -11.04
C THR A 352 -16.91 1.22 -9.75
N GLY A 353 -17.51 0.98 -8.58
CA GLY A 353 -16.78 1.03 -7.31
C GLY A 353 -15.71 -0.05 -7.21
N THR A 354 -16.00 -1.30 -7.63
CA THR A 354 -14.98 -2.37 -7.63
C THR A 354 -13.94 -2.21 -8.75
N GLN A 355 -14.29 -1.57 -9.87
CA GLN A 355 -13.31 -1.14 -10.88
C GLN A 355 -12.34 -0.10 -10.32
N ALA A 356 -12.85 0.88 -9.60
CA ALA A 356 -12.04 1.88 -8.93
C ALA A 356 -11.09 1.25 -7.90
N ALA A 357 -11.61 0.34 -7.07
CA ALA A 357 -10.82 -0.47 -6.15
C ALA A 357 -9.69 -1.25 -6.88
N ALA A 358 -10.03 -1.99 -7.94
CA ALA A 358 -9.05 -2.73 -8.74
C ALA A 358 -7.96 -1.82 -9.33
N SER A 359 -8.31 -0.64 -9.83
CA SER A 359 -7.33 0.30 -10.39
C SER A 359 -6.30 0.81 -9.38
N GLY A 360 -6.64 0.73 -8.09
CA GLY A 360 -5.79 1.14 -6.97
C GLY A 360 -5.16 0.01 -6.17
N GLY A 361 -5.10 -1.22 -6.72
CA GLY A 361 -4.43 -2.34 -6.05
C GLY A 361 -5.25 -2.97 -4.92
N VAL A 362 -6.50 -2.54 -4.74
CA VAL A 362 -7.45 -3.16 -3.83
C VAL A 362 -8.02 -4.40 -4.50
N THR A 363 -8.04 -5.51 -3.77
CA THR A 363 -8.49 -6.83 -4.26
C THR A 363 -9.68 -7.36 -3.47
N THR A 364 -10.00 -6.72 -2.35
CA THR A 364 -11.19 -6.99 -1.56
C THR A 364 -11.73 -5.67 -1.01
N VAL A 365 -13.03 -5.47 -1.13
CA VAL A 365 -13.73 -4.36 -0.46
C VAL A 365 -14.83 -4.90 0.44
N ILE A 366 -15.14 -4.24 1.55
CA ILE A 366 -16.27 -4.60 2.41
C ILE A 366 -17.31 -3.49 2.37
N ASP A 367 -18.46 -3.80 1.77
CA ASP A 367 -19.54 -2.85 1.53
C ASP A 367 -20.34 -2.57 2.80
N MET A 368 -20.55 -1.29 3.08
CA MET A 368 -21.29 -0.79 4.24
C MET A 368 -22.81 -1.01 4.11
N PRO A 369 -23.54 -1.09 5.24
CA PRO A 369 -24.93 -1.55 5.25
C PRO A 369 -25.96 -0.45 4.98
N LEU A 370 -25.53 0.80 4.81
CA LEU A 370 -26.41 1.96 4.59
C LEU A 370 -26.23 2.54 3.18
N ASN A 371 -26.97 3.60 2.89
CA ASN A 371 -27.10 4.29 1.59
C ASN A 371 -27.73 3.45 0.46
N ALA A 372 -27.48 2.14 0.43
CA ALA A 372 -28.27 1.21 -0.39
C ALA A 372 -29.69 1.10 0.16
N ILE A 373 -30.66 0.91 -0.74
CA ILE A 373 -32.07 0.74 -0.40
C ILE A 373 -32.54 -0.65 -0.89
N PRO A 374 -33.05 -1.50 0.03
CA PRO A 374 -33.09 -1.29 1.46
C PRO A 374 -31.68 -1.42 2.07
N PRO A 375 -31.48 -0.85 3.26
CA PRO A 375 -30.25 -1.04 4.00
C PRO A 375 -30.11 -2.50 4.45
N THR A 376 -28.88 -2.94 4.68
CA THR A 376 -28.53 -4.30 5.12
C THR A 376 -28.76 -4.49 6.61
N THR A 377 -29.96 -4.16 7.09
CA THR A 377 -30.37 -4.25 8.51
C THR A 377 -31.22 -5.47 8.81
N THR A 378 -31.65 -6.21 7.79
CA THR A 378 -32.41 -7.45 7.86
C THR A 378 -31.78 -8.53 6.99
N LEU A 379 -32.08 -9.80 7.25
CA LEU A 379 -31.63 -10.90 6.40
C LEU A 379 -32.15 -10.78 4.95
N MET A 380 -33.33 -10.17 4.76
CA MET A 380 -33.91 -9.96 3.44
C MET A 380 -33.14 -8.89 2.66
N GLY A 381 -32.87 -7.73 3.28
CA GLY A 381 -32.08 -6.67 2.66
C GLY A 381 -30.65 -7.14 2.31
N PHE A 382 -30.07 -8.01 3.15
CA PHE A 382 -28.79 -8.65 2.82
C PHE A 382 -28.87 -9.54 1.57
N LYS A 383 -29.93 -10.35 1.42
CA LYS A 383 -30.12 -11.21 0.25
C LYS A 383 -30.31 -10.39 -1.02
N GLU A 384 -31.03 -9.27 -0.95
CA GLU A 384 -31.21 -8.36 -2.08
C GLU A 384 -29.90 -7.71 -2.51
N LYS A 385 -29.12 -7.20 -1.54
CA LYS A 385 -27.77 -6.67 -1.81
C LYS A 385 -26.84 -7.73 -2.40
N LEU A 386 -26.87 -8.94 -1.85
CA LEU A 386 -26.09 -10.05 -2.38
C LEU A 386 -26.49 -10.39 -3.82
N ALA A 387 -27.78 -10.38 -4.15
CA ALA A 387 -28.27 -10.59 -5.51
C ALA A 387 -27.82 -9.48 -6.46
N ALA A 388 -27.88 -8.22 -6.03
CA ALA A 388 -27.45 -7.06 -6.82
C ALA A 388 -25.95 -7.13 -7.19
N SER A 389 -25.11 -7.64 -6.29
CA SER A 389 -23.66 -7.77 -6.51
C SER A 389 -23.27 -8.79 -7.60
N GLN A 390 -24.13 -9.76 -7.91
CA GLN A 390 -23.77 -10.90 -8.76
C GLN A 390 -23.42 -10.47 -10.18
N GLY A 391 -22.25 -10.90 -10.67
CA GLY A 391 -21.82 -10.68 -12.05
C GLY A 391 -21.28 -9.28 -12.36
N GLN A 392 -21.12 -8.41 -11.37
CA GLN A 392 -20.67 -7.03 -11.55
C GLN A 392 -19.30 -6.71 -10.91
N CYS A 393 -18.87 -7.48 -9.91
CA CYS A 393 -17.70 -7.16 -9.10
C CYS A 393 -16.36 -7.50 -9.78
N TRP A 394 -15.43 -6.55 -9.86
CA TRP A 394 -14.07 -6.76 -10.39
C TRP A 394 -13.07 -7.24 -9.34
N VAL A 395 -13.38 -7.02 -8.07
CA VAL A 395 -12.63 -7.47 -6.89
C VAL A 395 -13.59 -8.21 -5.96
N ASP A 396 -13.07 -8.98 -5.02
CA ASP A 396 -13.95 -9.70 -4.08
C ASP A 396 -14.66 -8.70 -3.14
N VAL A 397 -15.88 -9.04 -2.72
CA VAL A 397 -16.74 -8.15 -1.93
C VAL A 397 -17.27 -8.87 -0.70
N GLY A 398 -17.01 -8.33 0.48
CA GLY A 398 -17.73 -8.69 1.72
C GLY A 398 -18.80 -7.64 2.05
N PHE A 399 -19.62 -7.92 3.07
CA PHE A 399 -20.75 -7.05 3.43
C PHE A 399 -20.85 -6.90 4.95
N TYR A 400 -21.17 -5.71 5.42
CA TYR A 400 -21.57 -5.49 6.80
C TYR A 400 -23.09 -5.59 6.98
N GLY A 401 -23.52 -5.92 8.19
CA GLY A 401 -24.88 -5.71 8.66
C GLY A 401 -25.04 -4.36 9.35
N GLY A 402 -26.26 -3.82 9.39
CA GLY A 402 -26.59 -2.59 10.09
C GLY A 402 -27.21 -2.82 11.46
N VAL A 403 -26.94 -1.94 12.41
CA VAL A 403 -27.66 -1.84 13.69
C VAL A 403 -28.46 -0.55 13.67
N ILE A 404 -29.78 -0.69 13.81
CA ILE A 404 -30.74 0.40 13.90
C ILE A 404 -31.69 0.12 15.07
N PRO A 405 -32.44 1.12 15.60
CA PRO A 405 -33.45 0.88 16.61
C PRO A 405 -34.42 -0.25 16.21
N GLY A 406 -34.63 -1.20 17.12
CA GLY A 406 -35.58 -2.30 16.95
C GLY A 406 -35.10 -3.52 16.14
N ASN A 407 -33.95 -3.51 15.47
CA ASN A 407 -33.52 -4.63 14.62
C ASN A 407 -32.63 -5.69 15.31
N ALA A 408 -32.45 -5.63 16.63
CA ALA A 408 -31.55 -6.55 17.35
C ALA A 408 -31.85 -8.04 17.11
N HIS A 409 -33.11 -8.38 16.84
CA HIS A 409 -33.56 -9.74 16.55
C HIS A 409 -33.05 -10.30 15.20
N GLU A 410 -32.62 -9.44 14.27
CA GLU A 410 -32.06 -9.82 12.96
C GLU A 410 -30.56 -10.13 13.01
N LEU A 411 -29.84 -9.63 14.04
CA LEU A 411 -28.37 -9.59 14.04
C LEU A 411 -27.75 -11.00 13.98
N LEU A 412 -28.27 -11.96 14.75
CA LEU A 412 -27.74 -13.32 14.74
C LEU A 412 -27.95 -14.01 13.38
N ALA A 413 -29.09 -13.76 12.72
CA ALA A 413 -29.35 -14.32 11.39
C ALA A 413 -28.37 -13.75 10.34
N LEU A 414 -27.98 -12.48 10.48
CA LEU A 414 -26.98 -11.84 9.62
C LEU A 414 -25.56 -12.39 9.88
N VAL A 415 -25.19 -12.65 11.14
CA VAL A 415 -23.94 -13.37 11.48
C VAL A 415 -23.88 -14.71 10.74
N GLU A 416 -24.97 -15.48 10.85
CA GLU A 416 -25.10 -16.79 10.20
C GLU A 416 -25.06 -16.72 8.67
N ALA A 417 -25.60 -15.63 8.10
CA ALA A 417 -25.58 -15.36 6.67
C ALA A 417 -24.20 -14.90 6.15
N GLY A 418 -23.25 -14.64 7.05
CA GLY A 418 -21.88 -14.33 6.70
C GLY A 418 -21.60 -12.84 6.52
N VAL A 419 -22.33 -11.93 7.16
CA VAL A 419 -21.85 -10.53 7.25
C VAL A 419 -20.51 -10.48 8.00
N ARG A 420 -19.68 -9.50 7.68
CA ARG A 420 -18.33 -9.35 8.26
C ARG A 420 -18.32 -8.59 9.57
N GLY A 421 -19.43 -7.99 9.98
CA GLY A 421 -19.52 -7.16 11.17
C GLY A 421 -20.78 -6.32 11.13
N PHE A 422 -20.94 -5.45 12.12
CA PHE A 422 -22.11 -4.61 12.28
C PHE A 422 -21.74 -3.15 12.42
N LYS A 423 -22.49 -2.26 11.77
CA LYS A 423 -22.28 -0.81 11.81
C LYS A 423 -23.47 -0.12 12.46
N GLY A 424 -23.23 0.77 13.42
CA GLY A 424 -24.21 1.70 13.99
C GLY A 424 -23.76 3.17 13.89
N PHE A 425 -24.70 4.09 14.04
CA PHE A 425 -24.47 5.54 14.06
C PHE A 425 -25.03 6.13 15.36
N LEU A 426 -24.25 6.96 16.06
CA LEU A 426 -24.70 7.64 17.29
C LEU A 426 -25.27 9.06 17.05
N ILE A 427 -25.28 9.49 15.78
CA ILE A 427 -25.87 10.72 15.28
C ILE A 427 -26.57 10.42 13.96
N ASP A 428 -27.41 11.35 13.49
CA ASP A 428 -28.07 11.24 12.19
C ASP A 428 -27.09 10.87 11.07
N SER A 429 -27.41 9.81 10.33
CA SER A 429 -26.58 9.24 9.27
C SER A 429 -26.73 9.98 7.94
N GLY A 430 -27.70 10.90 7.85
CA GLY A 430 -28.10 11.63 6.65
C GLY A 430 -29.11 10.92 5.75
N VAL A 431 -29.54 9.70 6.11
CA VAL A 431 -30.60 8.95 5.41
C VAL A 431 -31.59 8.35 6.42
N GLU A 432 -32.89 8.48 6.15
CA GLU A 432 -33.97 8.12 7.10
C GLU A 432 -34.06 6.62 7.37
N GLU A 433 -33.73 5.79 6.38
CA GLU A 433 -33.78 4.33 6.49
C GLU A 433 -32.67 3.74 7.37
N PHE A 434 -31.67 4.54 7.78
CA PHE A 434 -30.60 4.14 8.69
C PHE A 434 -30.50 5.10 9.90
N PRO A 435 -31.51 5.12 10.79
CA PRO A 435 -31.55 6.07 11.89
C PRO A 435 -30.50 5.79 12.97
N ALA A 436 -30.16 6.83 13.74
CA ALA A 436 -29.20 6.75 14.83
C ALA A 436 -29.65 5.79 15.94
N VAL A 437 -28.71 5.07 16.55
CA VAL A 437 -28.96 4.18 17.68
C VAL A 437 -28.86 4.91 19.01
N SER A 438 -29.75 4.56 19.95
CA SER A 438 -29.65 5.01 21.34
C SER A 438 -28.72 4.11 22.16
N SER A 439 -28.34 4.54 23.36
CA SER A 439 -27.59 3.70 24.32
C SER A 439 -28.29 2.36 24.60
N LYS A 440 -29.62 2.33 24.60
CA LYS A 440 -30.40 1.09 24.80
C LYS A 440 -30.22 0.13 23.62
N ASP A 441 -30.20 0.64 22.40
CA ASP A 441 -29.98 -0.15 21.20
C ASP A 441 -28.55 -0.69 21.15
N ILE A 442 -27.56 0.12 21.53
CA ILE A 442 -26.15 -0.30 21.65
C ILE A 442 -26.00 -1.42 22.68
N ALA A 443 -26.56 -1.25 23.88
CA ALA A 443 -26.52 -2.27 24.93
C ALA A 443 -27.17 -3.59 24.49
N LEU A 444 -28.29 -3.50 23.76
CA LEU A 444 -28.99 -4.66 23.23
C LEU A 444 -28.18 -5.35 22.12
N ALA A 445 -27.57 -4.60 21.20
CA ALA A 445 -26.71 -5.14 20.16
C ALA A 445 -25.47 -5.82 20.73
N MET A 446 -24.78 -5.18 21.69
CA MET A 446 -23.64 -5.77 22.41
C MET A 446 -24.04 -7.08 23.09
N THR A 447 -25.14 -7.08 23.84
CA THR A 447 -25.64 -8.29 24.54
C THR A 447 -25.99 -9.40 23.55
N THR A 448 -26.58 -9.06 22.41
CA THR A 448 -26.98 -10.02 21.37
C THR A 448 -25.76 -10.66 20.69
N LEU A 449 -24.71 -9.87 20.41
CA LEU A 449 -23.55 -10.30 19.64
C LEU A 449 -22.40 -10.85 20.49
N ARG A 450 -22.47 -10.75 21.82
CA ARG A 450 -21.35 -11.01 22.76
C ARG A 450 -20.65 -12.37 22.61
N ASP A 451 -21.38 -13.39 22.17
CA ASP A 451 -20.91 -14.77 22.06
C ASP A 451 -20.68 -15.17 20.58
N THR A 452 -20.55 -14.19 19.68
CA THR A 452 -20.35 -14.40 18.24
C THR A 452 -18.99 -13.86 17.78
N PRO A 453 -18.34 -14.50 16.79
CA PRO A 453 -17.04 -14.08 16.28
C PRO A 453 -17.20 -12.90 15.30
N THR A 454 -17.82 -11.81 15.75
CA THR A 454 -18.12 -10.62 14.94
C THR A 454 -17.48 -9.35 15.51
N THR A 455 -17.55 -8.26 14.74
CA THR A 455 -17.13 -6.93 15.16
C THR A 455 -18.34 -6.00 15.17
N LEU A 456 -18.47 -5.18 16.22
CA LEU A 456 -19.47 -4.13 16.31
C LEU A 456 -18.80 -2.76 16.20
N MET A 457 -19.19 -1.99 15.19
CA MET A 457 -18.50 -0.79 14.75
C MET A 457 -19.41 0.44 14.80
N PHE A 458 -18.84 1.60 15.08
CA PHE A 458 -19.62 2.82 15.32
C PHE A 458 -19.08 4.02 14.56
N HIS A 459 -19.97 4.74 13.88
CA HIS A 459 -19.74 6.15 13.57
C HIS A 459 -19.95 6.90 14.88
N ALA A 460 -18.84 7.22 15.52
CA ALA A 460 -18.80 7.76 16.86
C ALA A 460 -18.81 9.29 16.80
N GLU A 461 -19.97 9.88 16.50
CA GLU A 461 -20.27 11.28 16.80
C GLU A 461 -21.58 11.27 17.60
N MET A 462 -21.65 12.03 18.71
CA MET A 462 -22.82 12.12 19.59
C MET A 462 -22.88 13.50 20.21
N LEU A 463 -24.08 14.10 20.26
CA LEU A 463 -24.27 15.37 20.97
C LEU A 463 -24.02 15.18 22.48
N PRO A 464 -23.21 16.04 23.13
CA PRO A 464 -23.00 15.96 24.57
C PRO A 464 -24.31 16.13 25.35
N PRO A 465 -24.50 15.43 26.48
CA PRO A 465 -25.66 15.65 27.34
C PRO A 465 -25.75 17.12 27.79
N ILE A 466 -26.90 17.77 27.59
CA ILE A 466 -27.12 19.15 28.04
C ILE A 466 -27.22 19.13 29.58
N ALA A 467 -26.33 19.84 30.27
CA ALA A 467 -26.25 19.86 31.73
C ALA A 467 -27.42 20.59 32.44
N ASP A 468 -28.32 21.26 31.70
CA ASP A 468 -29.33 22.20 32.24
C ASP A 468 -30.80 21.89 31.87
N SER A 469 -31.18 20.64 31.56
CA SER A 469 -32.61 20.27 31.43
C SER A 469 -33.06 19.34 32.56
N VAL A 470 -33.73 19.94 33.54
CA VAL A 470 -34.55 19.23 34.54
C VAL A 470 -35.75 18.57 33.85
N GLY A 471 -35.69 17.26 33.61
CA GLY A 471 -36.85 16.42 33.30
C GLY A 471 -36.58 15.36 32.23
N ASP A 472 -37.02 14.14 32.49
CA ASP A 472 -36.86 12.91 31.67
C ASP A 472 -37.56 12.94 30.29
N ALA A 473 -37.81 14.12 29.70
CA ALA A 473 -38.73 14.29 28.57
C ALA A 473 -38.16 15.04 27.35
N VAL A 474 -36.84 15.11 27.18
CA VAL A 474 -36.23 15.61 25.92
C VAL A 474 -35.07 14.71 25.50
N GLN A 475 -35.40 13.58 24.86
CA GLN A 475 -34.47 12.78 24.03
C GLN A 475 -34.59 13.13 22.53
N GLN A 476 -35.20 14.27 22.20
CA GLN A 476 -35.09 14.88 20.88
C GLN A 476 -34.14 16.05 21.05
N SER A 477 -32.87 15.86 20.69
CA SER A 477 -31.98 16.98 20.46
C SER A 477 -32.58 17.81 19.33
N ASP A 478 -32.94 19.07 19.61
CA ASP A 478 -33.06 20.05 18.54
C ASP A 478 -31.78 20.01 17.68
N PRO A 479 -31.87 20.19 16.34
CA PRO A 479 -30.72 20.16 15.44
C PRO A 479 -29.57 21.02 15.98
N PRO A 480 -28.30 20.71 15.64
CA PRO A 480 -27.16 21.47 16.15
C PRO A 480 -27.45 22.96 16.03
N LEU A 481 -27.15 23.71 17.11
CA LEU A 481 -27.32 25.17 17.20
C LEU A 481 -27.16 25.78 15.80
N GLN A 482 -28.17 26.53 15.32
CA GLN A 482 -28.12 27.15 14.00
C GLN A 482 -26.72 27.71 13.76
N PRO A 483 -26.07 27.35 12.63
CA PRO A 483 -24.68 27.70 12.38
C PRO A 483 -24.48 29.19 12.59
N THR A 484 -23.51 29.54 13.43
CA THR A 484 -23.29 30.94 13.85
C THR A 484 -22.39 31.73 12.87
N GLY A 485 -22.05 31.15 11.73
CA GLY A 485 -21.16 31.71 10.70
C GLY A 485 -21.64 31.44 9.28
N GLU A 486 -20.86 31.87 8.29
CA GLU A 486 -21.18 31.69 6.86
C GLU A 486 -21.27 30.19 6.50
N LEU A 487 -22.37 29.79 5.85
CA LEU A 487 -22.66 28.38 5.53
C LEU A 487 -21.70 27.77 4.50
N ASN A 488 -21.08 28.62 3.68
CA ASN A 488 -20.07 28.19 2.72
C ASN A 488 -18.65 28.14 3.32
N SER A 489 -18.46 28.55 4.58
CA SER A 489 -17.13 28.47 5.19
C SER A 489 -16.85 27.07 5.74
N TYR A 490 -15.68 26.53 5.41
CA TYR A 490 -15.27 25.24 5.97
C TYR A 490 -15.08 25.32 7.49
N SER A 491 -14.61 26.46 8.00
CA SER A 491 -14.44 26.67 9.45
C SER A 491 -15.76 26.61 10.20
N THR A 492 -16.83 27.22 9.69
CA THR A 492 -18.19 27.10 10.25
C THR A 492 -18.66 25.64 10.30
N PHE A 493 -18.41 24.87 9.22
CA PHE A 493 -18.74 23.44 9.20
C PHE A 493 -17.91 22.64 10.21
N LEU A 494 -16.60 22.87 10.27
CA LEU A 494 -15.69 22.22 11.20
C LEU A 494 -16.10 22.46 12.67
N ASP A 495 -16.46 23.70 13.01
CA ASP A 495 -16.89 24.09 14.37
C ASP A 495 -18.26 23.51 14.74
N SER A 496 -19.11 23.21 13.76
CA SER A 496 -20.42 22.57 13.99
C SER A 496 -20.32 21.11 14.44
N ARG A 497 -19.16 20.47 14.22
CA ARG A 497 -18.87 19.07 14.58
C ARG A 497 -17.57 19.01 15.37
N PRO A 498 -17.50 19.60 16.57
CA PRO A 498 -16.26 19.67 17.36
C PRO A 498 -15.77 18.28 17.80
N PRO A 499 -14.47 18.10 18.13
CA PRO A 499 -13.92 16.83 18.63
C PRO A 499 -14.69 16.21 19.81
N VAL A 500 -15.38 17.04 20.61
CA VAL A 500 -16.18 16.56 21.75
C VAL A 500 -17.33 15.63 21.32
N PHE A 501 -17.83 15.75 20.09
CA PHE A 501 -18.84 14.81 19.57
C PHE A 501 -18.26 13.40 19.45
N GLU A 502 -17.00 13.30 18.99
CA GLU A 502 -16.31 12.02 18.90
C GLU A 502 -15.98 11.45 20.28
N THR A 503 -15.45 12.27 21.19
CA THR A 503 -15.10 11.80 22.53
C THR A 503 -16.33 11.37 23.34
N CYS A 504 -17.45 12.10 23.24
CA CYS A 504 -18.69 11.75 23.93
C CYS A 504 -19.24 10.40 23.45
N ALA A 505 -19.25 10.19 22.13
CA ALA A 505 -19.67 8.91 21.55
C ALA A 505 -18.76 7.75 22.00
N VAL A 506 -17.44 7.94 22.00
CA VAL A 506 -16.48 6.93 22.46
C VAL A 506 -16.69 6.61 23.94
N GLU A 507 -16.86 7.61 24.80
CA GLU A 507 -17.12 7.39 26.23
C GLU A 507 -18.43 6.61 26.47
N GLU A 508 -19.49 6.95 25.74
CA GLU A 508 -20.77 6.24 25.82
C GLU A 508 -20.61 4.76 25.42
N ILE A 509 -19.93 4.47 24.31
CA ILE A 509 -19.63 3.10 23.85
C ILE A 509 -18.80 2.35 24.91
N LEU A 510 -17.76 2.98 25.46
CA LEU A 510 -16.89 2.37 26.47
C LEU A 510 -17.62 2.07 27.78
N SER A 511 -18.61 2.90 28.16
CA SER A 511 -19.40 2.70 29.38
C SER A 511 -20.19 1.38 29.39
N MET A 512 -20.48 0.84 28.19
CA MET A 512 -21.24 -0.39 27.98
C MET A 512 -20.37 -1.60 27.59
N ALA A 513 -19.05 -1.42 27.43
CA ALA A 513 -18.16 -2.48 26.96
C ALA A 513 -18.15 -3.74 27.86
N ASN A 514 -18.49 -3.59 29.15
CA ASN A 514 -18.61 -4.70 30.09
C ASN A 514 -19.76 -5.67 29.77
N LEU A 515 -20.74 -5.28 28.95
CA LEU A 515 -21.85 -6.14 28.52
C LEU A 515 -21.38 -7.25 27.57
N ALA A 516 -20.29 -7.01 26.85
CA ALA A 516 -19.71 -7.94 25.88
C ALA A 516 -18.17 -7.87 25.87
N PRO A 517 -17.47 -8.32 26.93
CA PRO A 517 -16.04 -8.09 27.10
C PRO A 517 -15.15 -8.64 25.98
N GLN A 518 -15.59 -9.71 25.32
CA GLN A 518 -14.86 -10.35 24.23
C GLN A 518 -15.24 -9.82 22.84
N LEU A 519 -16.39 -9.16 22.71
CA LEU A 519 -16.86 -8.62 21.45
C LEU A 519 -15.89 -7.54 20.97
N HIS A 520 -15.45 -7.67 19.73
CA HIS A 520 -14.55 -6.69 19.14
C HIS A 520 -15.33 -5.41 18.82
N LEU A 521 -15.03 -4.34 19.55
CA LEU A 521 -15.55 -3.00 19.29
C LEU A 521 -14.61 -2.24 18.34
N HIS A 522 -15.18 -1.44 17.45
CA HIS A 522 -14.38 -0.69 16.49
C HIS A 522 -14.95 0.71 16.23
N ILE A 523 -14.10 1.73 16.35
CA ILE A 523 -14.45 3.10 15.98
C ILE A 523 -14.06 3.31 14.53
N VAL A 524 -15.05 3.55 13.65
CA VAL A 524 -14.76 3.83 12.24
C VAL A 524 -14.25 5.26 12.06
N HIS A 525 -13.47 5.49 11.00
CA HIS A 525 -13.07 6.80 10.48
C HIS A 525 -12.76 7.87 11.57
N LEU A 526 -11.93 7.51 12.55
CA LEU A 526 -11.57 8.37 13.67
C LEU A 526 -10.78 9.59 13.18
N SER A 527 -11.29 10.80 13.44
CA SER A 527 -10.65 12.05 13.05
C SER A 527 -10.01 12.76 14.24
N ALA A 528 -10.67 12.77 15.39
CA ALA A 528 -10.22 13.51 16.57
C ALA A 528 -9.14 12.77 17.36
N THR A 529 -7.96 13.37 17.46
CA THR A 529 -6.85 12.80 18.24
C THR A 529 -7.12 12.77 19.75
N GLU A 530 -8.10 13.56 20.21
CA GLU A 530 -8.62 13.57 21.59
C GLU A 530 -9.22 12.22 22.01
N CYS A 531 -9.67 11.38 21.06
CA CYS A 531 -10.16 10.04 21.34
C CYS A 531 -9.03 9.04 21.64
N ILE A 532 -7.80 9.29 21.18
CA ILE A 532 -6.68 8.35 21.28
C ILE A 532 -6.36 7.98 22.75
N PRO A 533 -6.21 8.95 23.70
CA PRO A 533 -5.98 8.61 25.10
C PRO A 533 -7.08 7.75 25.74
N LEU A 534 -8.35 8.00 25.38
CA LEU A 534 -9.50 7.24 25.86
C LEU A 534 -9.43 5.79 25.39
N LEU A 535 -9.21 5.58 24.09
CA LEU A 535 -9.11 4.26 23.48
C LEU A 535 -7.88 3.48 23.99
N ARG A 536 -6.73 4.14 24.14
CA ARG A 536 -5.53 3.53 24.72
C ARG A 536 -5.78 3.07 26.16
N LYS A 537 -6.39 3.92 27.00
CA LYS A 537 -6.76 3.56 28.38
C LYS A 537 -7.74 2.40 28.44
N ALA A 538 -8.74 2.38 27.56
CA ALA A 538 -9.70 1.28 27.46
C ALA A 538 -9.01 -0.04 27.10
N ARG A 539 -8.14 -0.04 26.08
CA ARG A 539 -7.35 -1.21 25.68
C ARG A 539 -6.43 -1.71 26.79
N GLN A 540 -5.75 -0.79 27.49
CA GLN A 540 -4.93 -1.14 28.66
C GLN A 540 -5.74 -1.75 29.80
N SER A 541 -7.03 -1.42 29.90
CA SER A 541 -7.97 -2.01 30.86
C SER A 541 -8.57 -3.34 30.38
N GLY A 542 -8.12 -3.87 29.23
CA GLY A 542 -8.56 -5.14 28.66
C GLY A 542 -9.79 -5.05 27.74
N ILE A 543 -10.28 -3.85 27.42
CA ILE A 543 -11.40 -3.70 26.49
C ILE A 543 -10.92 -3.99 25.06
N ASN A 544 -11.58 -4.93 24.37
CA ASN A 544 -11.29 -5.29 22.98
C ASN A 544 -11.82 -4.24 22.00
N ILE A 545 -11.19 -3.04 21.99
CA ILE A 545 -11.58 -1.93 21.11
C ILE A 545 -10.42 -1.48 20.22
N THR A 546 -10.73 -1.18 18.96
CA THR A 546 -9.79 -0.63 17.97
C THR A 546 -10.40 0.58 17.27
N ALA A 547 -9.60 1.30 16.51
CA ALA A 547 -10.07 2.32 15.58
C ALA A 547 -9.45 2.11 14.19
N GLU A 548 -10.11 2.65 13.18
CA GLU A 548 -9.53 2.94 11.86
C GLU A 548 -9.50 4.45 11.64
N THR A 549 -8.67 4.91 10.70
CA THR A 549 -8.73 6.27 10.16
C THR A 549 -8.72 6.20 8.64
N CYS A 550 -8.88 7.35 7.97
CA CYS A 550 -9.08 7.40 6.52
C CYS A 550 -7.96 8.12 5.79
N PHE A 551 -7.79 7.81 4.50
CA PHE A 551 -6.78 8.47 3.65
C PHE A 551 -6.87 10.00 3.67
N HIS A 552 -8.07 10.56 3.74
CA HIS A 552 -8.30 12.01 3.77
C HIS A 552 -7.93 12.66 5.09
N TYR A 553 -8.08 12.02 6.24
CA TYR A 553 -7.59 12.58 7.51
C TYR A 553 -6.07 12.56 7.62
N LEU A 554 -5.42 11.70 6.84
CA LEU A 554 -3.96 11.59 6.78
C LEU A 554 -3.34 12.47 5.70
N GLY A 555 -4.05 12.76 4.60
CA GLY A 555 -3.51 13.50 3.46
C GLY A 555 -4.10 14.89 3.22
N LEU A 556 -5.18 15.27 3.90
CA LEU A 556 -5.77 16.62 3.84
C LEU A 556 -5.82 17.25 5.23
N ALA A 557 -5.68 18.57 5.29
CA ALA A 557 -5.78 19.37 6.50
C ALA A 557 -6.79 20.50 6.28
N SER A 558 -7.56 20.85 7.30
CA SER A 558 -8.57 21.91 7.22
C SER A 558 -8.00 23.27 6.89
N ASP A 559 -6.73 23.51 7.24
CA ASP A 559 -5.99 24.74 6.99
C ASP A 559 -5.91 25.11 5.50
N ASP A 560 -6.00 24.11 4.61
CA ASP A 560 -5.85 24.28 3.16
C ASP A 560 -7.18 24.21 2.39
N ILE A 561 -8.31 24.01 3.08
CA ILE A 561 -9.62 23.86 2.44
C ILE A 561 -10.22 25.23 2.12
N GLN A 562 -10.56 25.44 0.85
CA GLN A 562 -11.21 26.66 0.38
C GLN A 562 -12.69 26.68 0.75
N ASP A 563 -13.18 27.85 1.16
CA ASP A 563 -14.61 28.09 1.37
C ASP A 563 -15.39 27.78 0.08
N GLY A 564 -16.52 27.09 0.23
CA GLY A 564 -17.36 26.61 -0.84
C GLY A 564 -16.91 25.32 -1.52
N ASP A 565 -15.73 24.76 -1.23
CA ASP A 565 -15.29 23.49 -1.81
C ASP A 565 -15.86 22.28 -1.05
N THR A 566 -17.15 22.05 -1.26
CA THR A 566 -17.95 20.97 -0.64
C THR A 566 -17.52 19.55 -1.03
N ARG A 567 -16.55 19.37 -1.94
CA ARG A 567 -15.89 18.07 -2.17
C ARG A 567 -15.19 17.56 -0.92
N HIS A 568 -14.75 18.48 -0.05
CA HIS A 568 -14.07 18.17 1.21
C HIS A 568 -15.03 17.85 2.36
N LYS A 569 -16.36 18.00 2.18
CA LYS A 569 -17.32 17.68 3.24
C LYS A 569 -17.31 16.17 3.51
N CYS A 570 -16.99 15.79 4.74
CA CYS A 570 -17.16 14.45 5.31
C CYS A 570 -17.52 14.56 6.80
N CYS A 571 -18.04 13.48 7.39
CA CYS A 571 -18.40 13.41 8.80
C CYS A 571 -17.78 12.13 9.41
N PRO A 572 -16.87 12.22 10.39
CA PRO A 572 -16.33 13.44 11.00
C PRO A 572 -15.59 14.38 10.02
N PRO A 573 -15.48 15.69 10.29
CA PRO A 573 -14.84 16.63 9.38
C PRO A 573 -13.31 16.48 9.34
N ILE A 574 -12.67 16.80 8.21
CA ILE A 574 -11.20 16.95 8.12
C ILE A 574 -10.76 18.04 9.12
N ARG A 575 -9.79 17.71 9.96
CA ARG A 575 -9.25 18.56 11.04
C ARG A 575 -7.96 19.27 10.62
N SER A 576 -7.41 20.08 11.51
CA SER A 576 -6.20 20.86 11.25
C SER A 576 -4.95 20.01 11.02
N GLN A 577 -3.93 20.61 10.43
CA GLN A 577 -2.61 20.00 10.20
C GLN A 577 -2.02 19.44 11.50
N THR A 578 -2.18 20.16 12.63
CA THR A 578 -1.70 19.67 13.94
C THR A 578 -2.40 18.38 14.37
N ASN A 579 -3.69 18.23 14.07
CA ASN A 579 -4.41 17.00 14.35
C ASN A 579 -3.98 15.88 13.38
N GLN A 580 -3.84 16.19 12.09
CA GLN A 580 -3.30 15.26 11.09
C GLN A 580 -1.92 14.72 11.53
N ASP A 581 -1.01 15.57 11.98
CA ASP A 581 0.32 15.17 12.42
C ASP A 581 0.28 14.17 13.57
N ARG A 582 -0.63 14.37 14.54
CA ARG A 582 -0.84 13.45 15.67
C ARG A 582 -1.49 12.13 15.26
N LEU A 583 -2.36 12.13 14.24
CA LEU A 583 -2.86 10.88 13.66
C LEU A 583 -1.71 10.08 13.04
N TRP A 584 -0.79 10.73 12.32
CA TRP A 584 0.41 10.06 11.80
C TRP A 584 1.31 9.52 12.91
N ASP A 585 1.51 10.26 13.99
CA ASP A 585 2.29 9.80 15.14
C ASP A 585 1.68 8.53 15.77
N GLU A 586 0.34 8.45 15.84
CA GLU A 586 -0.36 7.27 16.34
C GLU A 586 -0.12 6.02 15.48
N LEU A 587 0.02 6.17 14.16
CA LEU A 587 0.25 5.04 13.24
C LEU A 587 1.62 4.37 13.41
N HIS A 588 2.61 5.11 13.94
CA HIS A 588 3.94 4.58 14.26
C HIS A 588 3.95 3.71 15.51
N ASP A 589 3.00 3.92 16.42
CA ASP A 589 2.92 3.15 17.66
C ASP A 589 2.35 1.76 17.37
N THR A 590 3.18 0.73 17.55
CA THR A 590 2.76 -0.68 17.38
C THR A 590 1.60 -1.07 18.30
N ASP A 591 1.50 -0.41 19.47
CA ASP A 591 0.43 -0.59 20.45
C ASP A 591 -0.70 0.43 20.30
N GLY A 592 -0.64 1.31 19.30
CA GLY A 592 -1.64 2.33 18.99
C GLY A 592 -3.06 1.77 18.82
N CYS A 593 -4.07 2.60 19.08
CA CYS A 593 -5.48 2.22 18.96
C CYS A 593 -5.96 2.18 17.51
N ILE A 594 -5.37 2.99 16.63
CA ILE A 594 -5.63 2.97 15.18
C ILE A 594 -4.89 1.77 14.58
N LYS A 595 -5.63 0.77 14.09
CA LYS A 595 -5.06 -0.48 13.56
C LYS A 595 -5.13 -0.59 12.05
N THR A 596 -6.04 0.14 11.42
CA THR A 596 -6.34 0.03 9.99
C THR A 596 -6.52 1.41 9.36
N ILE A 597 -6.23 1.49 8.06
CA ILE A 597 -6.49 2.68 7.25
C ILE A 597 -7.36 2.25 6.07
N VAL A 598 -8.46 2.98 5.86
CA VAL A 598 -9.51 2.66 4.87
C VAL A 598 -9.85 3.88 4.03
N SER A 599 -10.70 3.72 3.00
CA SER A 599 -11.13 4.87 2.19
C SER A 599 -12.26 5.68 2.82
N ASP A 600 -13.22 4.99 3.45
CA ASP A 600 -14.57 5.52 3.66
C ASP A 600 -15.13 6.14 2.36
N HIS A 601 -15.00 5.36 1.28
CA HIS A 601 -15.45 5.80 -0.04
C HIS A 601 -16.95 6.00 -0.05
N SER A 602 -17.37 7.25 0.02
CA SER A 602 -18.77 7.67 0.15
C SER A 602 -19.15 8.66 -0.96
N PRO A 603 -19.37 8.15 -2.19
CA PRO A 603 -19.75 8.97 -3.34
C PRO A 603 -21.26 9.31 -3.31
N CYS A 604 -21.63 10.34 -4.07
CA CYS A 604 -23.01 10.68 -4.40
C CYS A 604 -23.09 11.30 -5.79
N THR A 605 -24.30 11.60 -6.25
CA THR A 605 -24.46 12.35 -7.50
C THR A 605 -23.91 13.78 -7.36
N PRO A 606 -23.33 14.36 -8.43
CA PRO A 606 -22.67 15.67 -8.35
C PRO A 606 -23.58 16.80 -7.87
N GLU A 607 -24.89 16.74 -8.13
CA GLU A 607 -25.86 17.76 -7.74
C GLU A 607 -25.98 17.85 -6.22
N LEU A 608 -25.86 16.73 -5.52
CA LEU A 608 -25.90 16.68 -4.07
C LEU A 608 -24.66 17.32 -3.43
N LYS A 609 -23.56 17.50 -4.17
CA LYS A 609 -22.39 18.22 -3.68
C LYS A 609 -22.57 19.73 -3.66
N LEU A 610 -23.55 20.30 -4.37
CA LEU A 610 -23.76 21.75 -4.43
C LEU A 610 -22.47 22.53 -4.78
N LEU A 611 -21.66 22.05 -5.71
CA LEU A 611 -20.39 22.70 -6.05
C LEU A 611 -20.60 24.13 -6.56
N PRO A 612 -19.75 25.11 -6.21
CA PRO A 612 -19.79 26.44 -6.78
C PRO A 612 -19.45 26.40 -8.29
N PRO A 613 -19.91 27.37 -9.10
CA PRO A 613 -19.79 27.31 -10.57
C PRO A 613 -18.37 27.10 -11.12
N HIS A 614 -17.32 27.50 -10.39
CA HIS A 614 -15.93 27.32 -10.81
C HIS A 614 -15.37 25.92 -10.53
N LEU A 615 -16.01 25.15 -9.64
CA LEU A 615 -15.72 23.74 -9.35
C LEU A 615 -16.72 22.78 -9.99
N GLN A 616 -17.84 23.30 -10.48
CA GLN A 616 -18.69 22.57 -11.42
C GLN A 616 -17.86 22.32 -12.67
N THR A 617 -17.33 21.10 -12.77
CA THR A 617 -16.68 20.63 -13.98
C THR A 617 -17.66 20.85 -15.13
N VAL A 618 -17.21 21.52 -16.18
CA VAL A 618 -17.95 21.59 -17.44
C VAL A 618 -17.99 20.14 -17.94
N TYR A 619 -19.08 19.42 -17.66
CA TYR A 619 -19.32 18.06 -18.18
C TYR A 619 -19.62 18.07 -19.70
N GLU A 620 -19.05 19.03 -20.45
CA GLU A 620 -19.14 19.07 -21.90
C GLU A 620 -18.23 17.99 -22.49
N GLU A 621 -18.87 17.05 -23.19
CA GLU A 621 -18.46 16.32 -24.41
C GLU A 621 -16.97 15.96 -24.65
N GLY A 622 -16.15 15.85 -23.61
CA GLY A 622 -14.83 15.21 -23.70
C GLY A 622 -14.97 13.70 -23.93
N PRO A 623 -14.00 13.03 -24.57
CA PRO A 623 -14.07 11.59 -24.81
C PRO A 623 -14.15 10.86 -23.47
N ARG A 624 -15.36 10.39 -23.14
CA ARG A 624 -15.58 9.51 -21.99
C ARG A 624 -14.86 8.20 -22.31
N PRO A 625 -13.87 7.73 -21.52
CA PRO A 625 -13.52 6.32 -21.59
C PRO A 625 -14.82 5.52 -21.39
N ALA A 626 -15.07 4.55 -22.26
CA ALA A 626 -16.32 3.80 -22.30
C ALA A 626 -16.42 2.87 -21.07
N ILE A 627 -16.72 3.44 -19.91
CA ILE A 627 -17.07 2.69 -18.70
C ILE A 627 -18.50 2.25 -18.90
N ARG A 628 -18.72 0.94 -19.12
CA ARG A 628 -20.07 0.38 -19.23
C ARG A 628 -20.71 0.44 -17.85
N HIS A 629 -21.79 1.22 -17.72
CA HIS A 629 -22.61 1.19 -16.52
C HIS A 629 -23.53 -0.04 -16.58
N PHE A 630 -23.42 -0.91 -15.58
CA PHE A 630 -24.35 -2.00 -15.35
C PHE A 630 -25.19 -1.61 -14.13
N ASP A 631 -26.49 -1.82 -14.25
CA ASP A 631 -27.45 -1.75 -13.16
C ASP A 631 -28.01 -3.17 -13.02
N SER A 632 -28.10 -3.69 -11.80
CA SER A 632 -28.66 -5.01 -11.52
C SER A 632 -30.11 -5.14 -12.00
N GLY A 633 -30.81 -4.03 -12.23
CA GLY A 633 -32.19 -4.01 -12.73
C GLY A 633 -33.21 -4.55 -11.71
N ILE A 634 -32.81 -4.62 -10.44
CA ILE A 634 -33.69 -4.97 -9.32
C ILE A 634 -34.54 -3.73 -9.01
N ASP A 635 -35.85 -3.83 -9.25
CA ASP A 635 -36.82 -2.77 -8.94
C ASP A 635 -37.06 -2.72 -7.42
N MET A 636 -36.61 -1.62 -6.81
CA MET A 636 -36.69 -1.37 -5.36
C MET A 636 -37.70 -0.28 -5.01
N THR A 637 -38.70 -0.05 -5.86
CA THR A 637 -39.81 0.85 -5.51
C THR A 637 -40.49 0.38 -4.22
N LEU A 638 -40.53 1.26 -3.21
CA LEU A 638 -41.19 0.98 -1.94
C LEU A 638 -42.69 0.72 -2.19
N PRO A 639 -43.32 -0.28 -1.55
CA PRO A 639 -44.77 -0.42 -1.61
C PRO A 639 -45.39 0.88 -1.07
N LYS A 640 -46.21 1.55 -1.89
CA LYS A 640 -47.06 2.65 -1.42
C LYS A 640 -47.97 2.09 -0.32
N GLU A 641 -48.03 2.75 0.83
CA GLU A 641 -49.03 2.43 1.84
C GLU A 641 -50.43 2.49 1.20
N GLU A 642 -51.14 1.37 1.23
CA GLU A 642 -52.53 1.28 0.75
C GLU A 642 -53.42 2.13 1.66
N GLY A 643 -53.71 3.36 1.25
CA GLY A 643 -54.49 4.28 2.05
C GLY A 643 -54.92 5.57 1.35
N GLU A 644 -55.01 5.62 0.02
CA GLU A 644 -55.68 6.73 -0.67
C GLU A 644 -56.65 6.20 -1.72
N VAL A 645 -57.92 6.48 -1.47
CA VAL A 645 -59.06 6.12 -2.32
C VAL A 645 -58.98 6.93 -3.61
N GLU A 646 -59.08 6.23 -4.75
CA GLU A 646 -59.23 6.83 -6.08
C GLU A 646 -60.49 7.71 -6.13
N GLU A 647 -60.36 8.98 -6.53
CA GLU A 647 -61.47 9.74 -7.10
C GLU A 647 -61.23 9.98 -8.59
N GLU A 648 -62.10 9.35 -9.39
CA GLU A 648 -62.27 9.57 -10.81
C GLU A 648 -62.72 11.02 -11.10
N GLY A 649 -62.38 11.50 -12.30
CA GLY A 649 -62.42 12.92 -12.63
C GLY A 649 -63.81 13.50 -12.91
N GLU A 650 -63.85 14.83 -13.05
CA GLU A 650 -64.80 15.50 -13.94
C GLU A 650 -64.33 16.92 -14.29
N GLU A 651 -64.42 17.25 -15.57
CA GLU A 651 -64.25 18.58 -16.14
C GLU A 651 -65.38 19.53 -15.67
N GLY A 652 -65.08 20.83 -15.47
CA GLY A 652 -66.12 21.85 -15.66
C GLY A 652 -66.02 23.19 -14.91
N VAL A 653 -65.74 24.23 -15.69
CA VAL A 653 -66.40 25.56 -15.65
C VAL A 653 -65.98 26.59 -14.57
N LYS A 654 -65.44 27.70 -15.09
CA LYS A 654 -65.24 29.02 -14.48
C LYS A 654 -66.55 29.69 -14.02
N LYS A 655 -66.55 30.40 -12.87
CA LYS A 655 -66.77 31.87 -12.76
C LYS A 655 -67.16 32.37 -11.34
N GLU A 656 -66.56 33.52 -11.00
CA GLU A 656 -67.10 34.72 -10.32
C GLU A 656 -67.54 34.70 -8.82
N GLN A 657 -66.69 35.38 -8.03
CA GLN A 657 -66.94 36.52 -7.11
C GLN A 657 -67.84 36.45 -5.85
N GLU A 658 -67.19 36.85 -4.75
CA GLU A 658 -67.64 37.77 -3.65
C GLU A 658 -68.80 37.34 -2.72
N ASN A 659 -68.54 37.13 -1.42
CA ASN A 659 -68.46 38.19 -0.38
C ASN A 659 -68.51 37.62 1.06
N MET A 660 -67.55 38.09 1.87
CA MET A 660 -67.59 38.45 3.31
C MET A 660 -68.09 37.51 4.44
N SER A 661 -67.10 37.20 5.31
CA SER A 661 -67.08 37.29 6.80
C SER A 661 -67.72 36.19 7.67
N VAL A 662 -66.90 35.52 8.51
CA VAL A 662 -66.69 35.77 9.97
C VAL A 662 -65.89 34.58 10.57
N ASP A 663 -64.64 34.87 10.97
CA ASP A 663 -63.87 34.43 12.15
C ASP A 663 -63.97 33.00 12.78
N MET A 664 -62.74 32.46 12.97
CA MET A 664 -62.20 31.64 14.08
C MET A 664 -62.19 30.11 13.98
N ILE A 665 -61.13 29.57 13.34
CA ILE A 665 -60.46 28.29 13.69
C ILE A 665 -58.94 28.60 13.73
N PRO A 666 -58.15 28.10 14.71
CA PRO A 666 -56.74 28.46 14.87
C PRO A 666 -55.93 27.99 13.65
N GLN A 667 -55.09 28.88 13.12
CA GLN A 667 -54.17 28.59 12.03
C GLN A 667 -53.15 27.55 12.49
N VAL A 668 -53.10 26.44 11.77
CA VAL A 668 -51.93 25.56 11.72
C VAL A 668 -50.82 26.39 11.09
N GLU A 669 -49.71 26.58 11.82
CA GLU A 669 -48.50 27.20 11.29
C GLU A 669 -48.04 26.41 10.06
N VAL A 670 -48.14 27.04 8.90
CA VAL A 670 -47.53 26.55 7.67
C VAL A 670 -46.03 26.61 7.87
N LEU A 671 -45.38 25.45 7.93
CA LEU A 671 -43.92 25.33 7.94
C LEU A 671 -43.33 26.19 6.80
N PRO A 672 -42.26 26.96 7.05
CA PRO A 672 -41.62 27.75 6.00
C PRO A 672 -41.12 26.82 4.87
N PRO A 673 -41.04 27.32 3.62
CA PRO A 673 -40.49 26.54 2.52
C PRO A 673 -39.04 26.10 2.85
N PRO A 674 -38.58 24.94 2.34
CA PRO A 674 -37.22 24.49 2.57
C PRO A 674 -36.21 25.54 2.08
N PRO A 675 -35.10 25.77 2.81
CA PRO A 675 -34.11 26.76 2.42
C PRO A 675 -33.58 26.47 1.01
N THR A 676 -33.36 27.53 0.24
CA THR A 676 -32.72 27.46 -1.08
C THR A 676 -31.33 26.84 -0.93
N LYS A 677 -31.04 25.75 -1.66
CA LYS A 677 -29.73 25.09 -1.63
C LYS A 677 -28.71 25.94 -2.38
N ASP A 678 -27.99 26.80 -1.67
CA ASP A 678 -27.00 27.69 -2.27
C ASP A 678 -25.71 26.92 -2.65
N PRO A 679 -25.11 27.17 -3.84
CA PRO A 679 -23.84 26.55 -4.20
C PRO A 679 -22.74 26.90 -3.19
N GLY A 680 -21.99 25.87 -2.76
CA GLY A 680 -20.92 25.96 -1.78
C GLY A 680 -21.37 25.79 -0.33
N ASP A 681 -22.67 25.64 -0.05
CA ASP A 681 -23.19 25.44 1.31
C ASP A 681 -22.76 24.08 1.88
N PHE A 682 -21.87 24.09 2.88
CA PHE A 682 -21.38 22.89 3.56
C PHE A 682 -22.44 22.21 4.43
N PHE A 683 -23.51 22.87 4.84
CA PHE A 683 -24.57 22.26 5.65
C PHE A 683 -25.58 21.52 4.76
N ALA A 684 -25.93 22.11 3.61
CA ALA A 684 -26.86 21.53 2.65
C ALA A 684 -26.23 20.49 1.71
N ALA A 685 -24.92 20.58 1.41
CA ALA A 685 -24.24 19.63 0.53
C ALA A 685 -24.15 18.23 1.17
N TRP A 686 -24.12 17.17 0.37
CA TRP A 686 -23.94 15.81 0.89
C TRP A 686 -22.48 15.53 1.28
N GLY A 687 -22.29 15.02 2.49
CA GLY A 687 -20.97 14.66 3.02
C GLY A 687 -20.52 13.27 2.56
N GLY A 688 -19.24 13.13 2.22
CA GLY A 688 -18.62 11.87 1.81
C GLY A 688 -17.48 12.10 0.82
N ILE A 689 -16.37 11.36 0.96
CA ILE A 689 -15.18 11.53 0.10
C ILE A 689 -15.01 10.31 -0.81
N SER A 690 -14.95 10.56 -2.12
CA SER A 690 -14.62 9.54 -3.10
C SER A 690 -13.11 9.32 -3.18
N SER A 691 -12.60 8.21 -2.62
CA SER A 691 -11.16 7.92 -2.63
C SER A 691 -10.76 6.45 -2.84
N VAL A 692 -11.71 5.53 -3.07
CA VAL A 692 -11.36 4.11 -3.29
C VAL A 692 -10.40 3.99 -4.47
N GLY A 693 -9.31 3.26 -4.23
CA GLY A 693 -8.21 3.08 -5.18
C GLY A 693 -7.13 4.18 -5.18
N LEU A 694 -7.27 5.25 -4.38
CA LEU A 694 -6.21 6.25 -4.18
C LEU A 694 -5.37 6.02 -2.93
N GLY A 695 -5.67 5.01 -2.11
CA GLY A 695 -5.05 4.78 -0.80
C GLY A 695 -3.52 4.78 -0.81
N LEU A 696 -2.89 3.88 -1.59
CA LEU A 696 -1.43 3.81 -1.68
C LEU A 696 -0.79 5.10 -2.24
N PRO A 697 -1.28 5.68 -3.36
CA PRO A 697 -0.79 6.98 -3.82
C PRO A 697 -0.86 8.09 -2.77
N ILE A 698 -1.98 8.24 -2.05
CA ILE A 698 -2.14 9.26 -1.00
C ILE A 698 -1.13 9.00 0.12
N LEU A 699 -1.14 7.80 0.70
CA LEU A 699 -0.29 7.47 1.84
C LEU A 699 1.20 7.59 1.50
N HIS A 700 1.61 7.09 0.32
CA HIS A 700 3.01 7.13 -0.11
C HIS A 700 3.48 8.56 -0.38
N THR A 701 2.63 9.39 -1.00
CA THR A 701 2.93 10.81 -1.25
C THR A 701 3.09 11.55 0.07
N THR A 702 2.09 11.49 0.94
CA THR A 702 2.12 12.23 2.20
C THR A 702 3.23 11.73 3.13
N ALA A 703 3.48 10.42 3.20
CA ALA A 703 4.61 9.88 3.95
C ALA A 703 5.96 10.38 3.43
N ALA A 704 6.13 10.47 2.10
CA ALA A 704 7.36 11.00 1.50
C ALA A 704 7.55 12.49 1.82
N GLU A 705 6.48 13.28 1.80
CA GLU A 705 6.52 14.70 2.16
C GLU A 705 6.84 14.91 3.64
N ARG A 706 6.23 14.12 4.53
CA ARG A 706 6.55 14.10 5.96
C ARG A 706 8.03 13.77 6.20
N ALA A 707 8.51 12.70 5.58
CA ALA A 707 9.91 12.31 5.68
C ALA A 707 10.87 13.42 5.18
N ALA A 708 10.47 14.17 4.15
CA ALA A 708 11.26 15.28 3.63
C ALA A 708 11.34 16.48 4.60
N ARG A 709 10.34 16.64 5.48
CA ARG A 709 10.35 17.64 6.57
C ARG A 709 11.13 17.20 7.81
N GLY A 710 11.54 15.92 7.86
CA GLY A 710 12.22 15.32 9.02
C GLY A 710 11.26 14.67 10.03
N ASP A 711 9.98 14.56 9.69
CA ASP A 711 8.98 13.87 10.52
C ASP A 711 9.10 12.36 10.36
N THR A 712 8.61 11.60 11.35
CA THR A 712 8.48 10.15 11.21
C THR A 712 7.40 9.81 10.18
N ALA A 713 7.69 8.88 9.27
CA ALA A 713 6.76 8.47 8.23
C ALA A 713 6.79 6.94 8.02
N PRO A 714 5.63 6.27 7.93
CA PRO A 714 5.59 4.83 7.72
C PRO A 714 6.12 4.45 6.35
N SER A 715 6.75 3.27 6.27
CA SER A 715 7.19 2.69 5.00
C SER A 715 6.03 2.11 4.20
N ILE A 716 6.25 1.81 2.92
CA ILE A 716 5.26 1.13 2.07
C ILE A 716 4.79 -0.21 2.67
N VAL A 717 5.65 -0.90 3.40
CA VAL A 717 5.29 -2.16 4.09
C VAL A 717 4.41 -1.90 5.30
N ASP A 718 4.60 -0.79 6.01
CA ASP A 718 3.71 -0.40 7.11
C ASP A 718 2.31 -0.04 6.57
N MET A 719 2.25 0.60 5.40
CA MET A 719 0.99 0.85 4.69
C MET A 719 0.31 -0.45 4.30
N VAL A 720 1.05 -1.44 3.80
CA VAL A 720 0.53 -2.78 3.48
C VAL A 720 0.02 -3.49 4.73
N ARG A 721 0.76 -3.42 5.85
CA ARG A 721 0.29 -3.96 7.13
C ARG A 721 -1.06 -3.35 7.51
N MET A 722 -1.21 -2.03 7.42
CA MET A 722 -2.42 -1.32 7.86
C MET A 722 -3.60 -1.41 6.89
N CYS A 723 -3.34 -1.45 5.57
CA CYS A 723 -4.36 -1.42 4.51
C CYS A 723 -4.66 -2.80 3.90
N SER A 724 -3.95 -3.85 4.32
CA SER A 724 -4.12 -5.20 3.79
C SER A 724 -4.17 -6.25 4.91
N GLN A 725 -3.09 -6.42 5.68
CA GLN A 725 -3.03 -7.47 6.71
C GLN A 725 -3.99 -7.19 7.88
N ALA A 726 -3.96 -5.97 8.42
CA ALA A 726 -4.77 -5.57 9.56
C ALA A 726 -6.24 -5.46 9.19
N THR A 727 -6.57 -4.94 8.01
CA THR A 727 -7.94 -4.88 7.49
C THR A 727 -8.49 -6.29 7.22
N ALA A 728 -7.70 -7.18 6.61
CA ALA A 728 -8.10 -8.59 6.46
C ALA A 728 -8.40 -9.25 7.82
N ARG A 729 -7.62 -8.96 8.87
CA ARG A 729 -7.91 -9.45 10.23
C ARG A 729 -9.16 -8.81 10.82
N GLN A 730 -9.33 -7.49 10.70
CA GLN A 730 -10.51 -6.74 11.19
C GLN A 730 -11.80 -7.37 10.67
N VAL A 731 -11.81 -7.84 9.42
CA VAL A 731 -13.00 -8.36 8.74
C VAL A 731 -13.09 -9.89 8.71
N GLY A 732 -12.21 -10.58 9.45
CA GLY A 732 -12.24 -12.05 9.60
C GLY A 732 -11.79 -12.83 8.36
N LEU A 733 -10.97 -12.21 7.49
CA LEU A 733 -10.47 -12.77 6.24
C LEU A 733 -8.97 -13.04 6.22
N ALA A 734 -8.24 -12.87 7.33
CA ALA A 734 -6.79 -13.10 7.42
C ALA A 734 -6.35 -14.53 7.03
N HIS A 735 -7.29 -15.49 7.04
CA HIS A 735 -7.04 -16.85 6.60
C HIS A 735 -6.89 -16.98 5.06
N ARG A 736 -7.37 -16.01 4.27
CA ARG A 736 -7.34 -16.05 2.79
C ARG A 736 -6.98 -14.73 2.11
N LYS A 737 -7.17 -13.57 2.74
CA LYS A 737 -6.85 -12.21 2.25
C LYS A 737 -5.76 -11.54 3.09
N GLY A 738 -5.10 -10.55 2.49
CA GLY A 738 -4.18 -9.68 3.20
C GLY A 738 -2.74 -10.16 3.28
N GLY A 739 -2.37 -11.22 2.55
CA GLY A 739 -1.01 -11.77 2.55
C GLY A 739 -0.74 -12.62 1.31
N LEU A 740 0.54 -12.90 1.05
CA LEU A 740 0.98 -13.79 -0.02
C LEU A 740 1.57 -15.06 0.63
N ARG A 741 0.81 -16.16 0.60
CA ARG A 741 1.22 -17.49 1.10
C ARG A 741 0.38 -18.60 0.46
N GLU A 742 0.77 -19.86 0.66
CA GLU A 742 -0.02 -21.02 0.22
C GLU A 742 -1.44 -20.98 0.78
N GLY A 743 -2.40 -21.32 -0.05
CA GLY A 743 -3.81 -21.42 0.37
C GLY A 743 -4.49 -20.08 0.58
N MET A 744 -3.78 -18.95 0.50
CA MET A 744 -4.40 -17.64 0.34
C MET A 744 -4.83 -17.43 -1.11
N ASP A 745 -5.79 -16.54 -1.27
CA ASP A 745 -6.14 -16.04 -2.58
C ASP A 745 -4.93 -15.33 -3.18
N ALA A 746 -4.61 -15.65 -4.44
CA ALA A 746 -3.50 -15.04 -5.18
C ALA A 746 -3.84 -13.59 -5.59
N ASP A 747 -4.01 -12.75 -4.59
CA ASP A 747 -4.38 -11.35 -4.67
C ASP A 747 -3.12 -10.49 -4.56
N ILE A 748 -2.77 -9.79 -5.64
CA ILE A 748 -1.47 -9.10 -5.78
C ILE A 748 -1.70 -7.66 -6.22
N CYS A 749 -1.00 -6.73 -5.57
CA CYS A 749 -0.85 -5.35 -6.01
C CYS A 749 0.58 -5.11 -6.51
N VAL A 750 0.74 -4.70 -7.77
CA VAL A 750 2.02 -4.26 -8.33
C VAL A 750 2.06 -2.73 -8.27
N PHE A 751 2.81 -2.20 -7.31
CA PHE A 751 2.95 -0.76 -7.10
C PHE A 751 4.32 -0.26 -7.62
N ASP A 752 4.32 0.87 -8.33
CA ASP A 752 5.52 1.61 -8.73
C ASP A 752 5.63 2.86 -7.85
N ASP A 753 6.53 2.82 -6.87
CA ASP A 753 6.70 3.84 -5.83
C ASP A 753 7.45 5.10 -6.30
N ALA A 754 7.93 5.11 -7.55
CA ALA A 754 8.70 6.20 -8.14
C ALA A 754 7.89 7.06 -9.12
N ASP A 755 6.80 6.52 -9.68
CA ASP A 755 5.98 7.23 -10.67
C ASP A 755 5.39 8.52 -10.08
N VAL A 756 5.34 9.58 -10.88
CA VAL A 756 4.75 10.87 -10.47
C VAL A 756 3.66 11.23 -11.46
N TRP A 757 2.46 11.48 -10.97
CA TRP A 757 1.28 11.72 -11.80
C TRP A 757 0.29 12.63 -11.09
N THR A 758 -0.54 13.33 -11.85
CA THR A 758 -1.54 14.26 -11.30
C THR A 758 -2.93 13.72 -11.60
N LEU A 759 -3.76 13.52 -10.57
CA LEU A 759 -5.10 12.99 -10.74
C LEU A 759 -5.99 13.97 -11.49
N GLN A 760 -6.47 13.55 -12.65
CA GLN A 760 -7.48 14.28 -13.42
C GLN A 760 -8.84 13.57 -13.36
N ALA A 761 -9.94 14.30 -13.58
CA ALA A 761 -11.28 13.71 -13.64
C ALA A 761 -11.38 12.48 -14.58
N ALA A 762 -10.67 12.49 -15.71
CA ALA A 762 -10.65 11.38 -16.67
C ALA A 762 -10.01 10.08 -16.15
N GLU A 763 -9.18 10.19 -15.10
CA GLU A 763 -8.52 9.06 -14.45
C GLU A 763 -9.34 8.48 -13.30
N MET A 764 -10.33 9.23 -12.79
CA MET A 764 -11.26 8.75 -11.77
C MET A 764 -12.10 7.59 -12.31
N ARG A 765 -12.10 6.48 -11.57
CA ARG A 765 -12.73 5.21 -11.99
C ARG A 765 -14.06 4.93 -11.30
N TRP A 766 -14.38 5.68 -10.26
CA TRP A 766 -15.70 5.66 -9.61
C TRP A 766 -16.72 6.44 -10.44
N LYS A 767 -18.02 6.18 -10.25
CA LYS A 767 -19.11 6.61 -11.15
C LYS A 767 -19.18 8.12 -11.29
N ASN A 768 -19.22 8.83 -10.16
CA ASN A 768 -19.36 10.27 -10.10
C ASN A 768 -17.99 10.91 -9.87
N ARG A 769 -17.39 11.48 -10.93
CA ARG A 769 -16.01 12.00 -10.99
C ARG A 769 -15.82 13.31 -10.20
N CYS A 770 -16.15 13.25 -8.92
CA CYS A 770 -16.09 14.34 -7.96
C CYS A 770 -15.29 13.85 -6.75
N SER A 771 -14.19 14.53 -6.45
CA SER A 771 -13.31 14.20 -5.34
C SER A 771 -12.43 15.40 -4.97
N PRO A 772 -12.11 15.63 -3.69
CA PRO A 772 -11.18 16.69 -3.29
C PRO A 772 -9.76 16.44 -3.82
N TRP A 773 -9.46 15.22 -4.24
CA TRP A 773 -8.14 14.83 -4.76
C TRP A 773 -7.89 15.27 -6.21
N GLU A 774 -8.89 15.81 -6.91
CA GLU A 774 -8.70 16.33 -8.26
C GLU A 774 -7.59 17.39 -8.30
N GLY A 775 -6.67 17.27 -9.27
CA GLY A 775 -5.53 18.18 -9.42
C GLY A 775 -4.35 17.90 -8.49
N HIS A 776 -4.47 16.98 -7.53
CA HIS A 776 -3.35 16.60 -6.68
C HIS A 776 -2.30 15.79 -7.45
N THR A 777 -1.03 16.05 -7.16
CA THR A 777 0.09 15.27 -7.71
C THR A 777 0.52 14.22 -6.70
N PHE A 778 0.49 12.97 -7.14
CA PHE A 778 0.89 11.83 -6.34
C PHE A 778 2.25 11.29 -6.80
N LYS A 779 3.03 10.84 -5.82
CA LYS A 779 4.14 9.92 -6.01
C LYS A 779 3.64 8.51 -5.69
N GLY A 780 4.00 7.57 -6.54
CA GLY A 780 3.55 6.18 -6.44
C GLY A 780 2.29 5.91 -7.27
N ARG A 781 2.29 4.82 -8.04
CA ARG A 781 1.17 4.43 -8.90
C ARG A 781 1.04 2.93 -9.01
N VAL A 782 -0.20 2.43 -8.95
CA VAL A 782 -0.50 1.02 -9.18
C VAL A 782 -0.35 0.73 -10.67
N ARG A 783 0.44 -0.31 -10.99
CA ARG A 783 0.68 -0.77 -12.36
C ARG A 783 -0.23 -1.94 -12.71
N GLU A 784 -0.41 -2.88 -11.80
CA GLU A 784 -1.25 -4.05 -12.01
C GLU A 784 -1.97 -4.49 -10.73
N THR A 785 -3.13 -5.11 -10.92
CA THR A 785 -3.89 -5.75 -9.85
C THR A 785 -4.32 -7.13 -10.31
N TRP A 786 -4.09 -8.12 -9.45
CA TRP A 786 -4.49 -9.50 -9.67
C TRP A 786 -5.43 -9.94 -8.56
N VAL A 787 -6.53 -10.60 -8.92
CA VAL A 787 -7.51 -11.16 -8.00
C VAL A 787 -7.55 -12.65 -8.24
N ARG A 788 -7.17 -13.44 -7.23
CA ARG A 788 -7.17 -14.91 -7.24
C ARG A 788 -6.45 -15.50 -8.46
N GLY A 789 -5.29 -14.92 -8.76
CA GLY A 789 -4.43 -15.34 -9.87
C GLY A 789 -4.85 -14.82 -11.25
N GLN A 790 -5.92 -14.03 -11.34
CA GLN A 790 -6.36 -13.40 -12.59
C GLN A 790 -5.98 -11.93 -12.58
N LYS A 791 -5.25 -11.45 -13.60
CA LYS A 791 -4.99 -10.03 -13.77
C LYS A 791 -6.32 -9.34 -14.12
N VAL A 792 -6.73 -8.38 -13.30
CA VAL A 792 -7.98 -7.62 -13.50
C VAL A 792 -7.72 -6.20 -13.96
N PHE A 793 -6.55 -5.66 -13.65
CA PHE A 793 -6.16 -4.31 -14.03
C PHE A 793 -4.69 -4.25 -14.45
N GLN A 794 -4.43 -3.46 -15.50
CA GLN A 794 -3.11 -3.07 -15.98
C GLN A 794 -3.15 -1.62 -16.44
N LEU A 795 -2.40 -0.75 -15.77
CA LEU A 795 -2.31 0.65 -16.13
C LEU A 795 -1.78 0.83 -17.57
N GLY A 796 -2.46 1.67 -18.35
CA GLY A 796 -2.10 1.93 -19.75
C GLY A 796 -2.51 0.81 -20.72
N GLY A 797 -3.18 -0.24 -20.23
CA GLY A 797 -3.77 -1.28 -21.08
C GLY A 797 -5.00 -0.79 -21.87
N GLU A 798 -5.46 -1.64 -22.79
CA GLU A 798 -6.74 -1.46 -23.48
C GLU A 798 -7.93 -1.47 -22.49
N ASP A 799 -9.12 -1.08 -22.95
CA ASP A 799 -10.35 -1.05 -22.13
C ASP A 799 -10.17 -0.29 -20.79
N ALA A 800 -9.53 0.89 -20.85
CA ALA A 800 -9.19 1.72 -19.70
C ALA A 800 -8.31 1.04 -18.64
N GLY A 801 -7.64 -0.05 -19.02
CA GLY A 801 -6.75 -0.87 -18.20
C GLY A 801 -7.39 -2.13 -17.63
N PHE A 802 -8.67 -2.39 -17.87
CA PHE A 802 -9.35 -3.57 -17.32
C PHE A 802 -9.13 -4.81 -18.20
N VAL A 803 -8.63 -5.88 -17.60
CA VAL A 803 -8.18 -7.08 -18.31
C VAL A 803 -9.26 -8.16 -18.25
N GLY A 804 -9.46 -8.88 -19.37
CA GLY A 804 -10.38 -10.02 -19.45
C GLY A 804 -11.82 -9.69 -19.81
N GLY A 805 -12.19 -8.41 -19.91
CA GLY A 805 -13.47 -7.93 -20.44
C GLY A 805 -14.72 -8.31 -19.64
N ARG A 806 -14.56 -8.92 -18.46
CA ARG A 806 -15.65 -9.31 -17.57
C ARG A 806 -15.24 -9.22 -16.08
N PRO A 807 -16.18 -8.93 -15.17
CA PRO A 807 -15.94 -8.98 -13.74
C PRO A 807 -15.58 -10.40 -13.27
N VAL A 808 -14.65 -10.51 -12.31
CA VAL A 808 -14.17 -11.81 -11.78
C VAL A 808 -14.29 -11.92 -10.26
N GLY A 809 -14.60 -10.83 -9.56
CA GLY A 809 -14.77 -10.77 -8.12
C GLY A 809 -15.94 -11.63 -7.64
N GLN A 810 -15.85 -12.09 -6.40
CA GLN A 810 -16.88 -12.89 -5.75
C GLN A 810 -17.34 -12.26 -4.43
N ALA A 811 -18.62 -12.50 -4.14
CA ALA A 811 -19.19 -12.23 -2.83
C ALA A 811 -18.60 -13.21 -1.79
N ILE A 812 -18.02 -12.68 -0.71
CA ILE A 812 -17.48 -13.46 0.41
C ILE A 812 -18.52 -13.50 1.52
N VAL A 813 -19.22 -14.64 1.62
CA VAL A 813 -20.31 -14.89 2.58
C VAL A 813 -20.05 -16.12 3.45
N GLU A 814 -18.81 -16.63 3.45
CA GLU A 814 -18.40 -17.69 4.38
C GLU A 814 -18.56 -17.21 5.83
N ARG A 815 -18.92 -18.08 6.77
CA ARG A 815 -19.03 -17.65 8.18
C ARG A 815 -17.73 -17.03 8.66
N ARG A 816 -17.85 -15.95 9.42
CA ARG A 816 -16.69 -15.27 10.01
C ARG A 816 -15.99 -16.22 10.99
N ILE A 817 -14.67 -16.27 10.90
CA ILE A 817 -13.81 -16.99 11.83
C ILE A 817 -12.99 -15.96 12.62
N GLU A 818 -12.59 -16.32 13.84
CA GLU A 818 -11.79 -15.46 14.74
C GLU A 818 -10.40 -15.14 14.19
#